data_AF-A0A8H4YQT1-F1
#
_entry.id   AF-A0A8H4YQT1-F1
#
_cell.length_a   1.000
_cell.length_b   1.000
_cell.length_c   1.000
_cell.angle_alpha   90.00
_cell.angle_beta   90.00
_cell.angle_gamma   90.00
#
_symmetry.space_group_name_H-M   'P 1'
#
loop_
_entity.id
_entity.type
_entity.pdbx_description
1 polymer ?
#
loop_
_entity_poly.entity_id
_entity_poly.type
_entity_poly.pdbx_seq_one_letter_code
_entity_poly.pdbx_strand_id
1 'polypeptide(L)'
;MASSSRNSVAMPKPLAASHSFPQDQLSQIEQLENELKKVVGATAALRAGAPPGKDSATMAGYDPVKRNKSVAILKEIDVTNDRINRYQGDIGLTKKTIIAGQSATLTGVDLQDKEAQRRASERVVEYVTGSSENTRVFYGGLGVTVTPSTNETAQKALRELAIHNTNPSAQRSDPAKEIAGLKKAMDENHHLITKYRKERDWCKKAWETSEKENKKLTQTSDQQSRDLFKAKRDLERATREYPQLDRDLAKRNESSLKSQVTKAQMMAEDAEKRAQRAEDGKRDLERRYNGAKGALKALGSSHLYRGNQINQMQKESEDLKSGLEDYKTRAEAGQVEIGRLQSELESSREDHLNELGRLQTAKSEVDKRVQEVSDKLRETQIDHSNVSASLISANEKVSKVRGEYEALQLTAEGYIRDLERKNQRISELEKASDEKDASIKVRDETINTHIQSASTFLRHLSSNVESDTWKGVAERVLVDSASTSLTSAEWQPWVIFPSWSGDVSLATWEDTRGPEAVALNLLVILKDKSVDTKDLLALLHHLQKAIDELKSMVTSIAQLLLEALGGAVGDSRLHLMHRFAMCQIVSLLGSTAEVQQFMQAMDAADPRIQRLFNALGAYRLDNSVFPMEEAISYPGVALVGFNRDPQGVIAVSPSDNGICWIDSTNIRAEFTLLKVVSGKGDSIELPLDRSERVHWAMTHA
;
A
#
# COMPACT_ATOMS: atom_id res chain seq x y z
N MET A 1 -36.75 48.00 -56.87
CA MET A 1 -36.78 48.54 -58.24
C MET A 1 -36.27 49.96 -58.22
N ALA A 2 -35.39 50.28 -59.18
CA ALA A 2 -34.58 51.49 -59.24
C ALA A 2 -35.32 52.70 -59.81
N SER A 3 -34.91 53.89 -59.40
CA SER A 3 -34.83 55.12 -60.21
C SER A 3 -33.84 56.07 -59.50
N SER A 4 -32.53 55.99 -59.77
CA SER A 4 -31.80 56.56 -60.90
C SER A 4 -31.98 58.08 -61.08
N SER A 5 -31.22 58.85 -60.32
CA SER A 5 -30.72 60.16 -60.73
C SER A 5 -29.20 60.17 -60.53
N ARG A 6 -28.49 59.51 -61.46
CA ARG A 6 -27.06 59.71 -61.70
C ARG A 6 -26.87 61.14 -62.20
N ASN A 7 -26.45 62.05 -61.33
CA ASN A 7 -25.63 63.19 -61.73
C ASN A 7 -24.23 62.94 -61.16
N SER A 8 -23.49 62.09 -61.85
CA SER A 8 -22.04 62.05 -61.78
C SER A 8 -21.51 63.45 -62.07
N VAL A 9 -21.08 64.15 -61.03
CA VAL A 9 -20.24 65.34 -61.18
C VAL A 9 -19.00 64.86 -61.92
N ALA A 10 -18.91 65.23 -63.19
CA ALA A 10 -17.71 65.03 -63.98
C ALA A 10 -16.56 65.73 -63.22
N MET A 11 -15.56 64.94 -62.82
CA MET A 11 -14.28 65.48 -62.38
C MET A 11 -13.78 66.42 -63.49
N PRO A 12 -13.47 67.70 -63.21
CA PRO A 12 -12.83 68.55 -64.20
C PRO A 12 -11.50 67.90 -64.58
N LYS A 13 -11.22 67.77 -65.88
CA LYS A 13 -9.89 67.36 -66.35
C LYS A 13 -8.85 68.33 -65.78
N PRO A 14 -7.67 67.84 -65.34
CA PRO A 14 -6.61 68.70 -64.84
C PRO A 14 -6.22 69.74 -65.90
N LEU A 15 -6.10 71.00 -65.50
CA LEU A 15 -5.82 72.15 -66.37
C LEU A 15 -4.47 72.02 -67.10
N ALA A 16 -3.56 71.19 -66.57
CA ALA A 16 -2.23 70.96 -67.11
C ALA A 16 -2.18 69.98 -68.32
N ALA A 17 -3.29 69.32 -68.68
CA ALA A 17 -3.25 68.23 -69.65
C ALA A 17 -3.23 68.66 -71.14
N SER A 18 -3.29 69.95 -71.47
CA SER A 18 -3.38 70.38 -72.89
C SER A 18 -2.50 71.57 -73.32
N HIS A 19 -1.72 72.20 -72.44
CA HIS A 19 -0.79 73.28 -72.82
C HIS A 19 0.50 73.25 -71.98
N SER A 20 1.65 73.47 -72.63
CA SER A 20 2.97 73.54 -71.98
C SER A 20 3.16 74.91 -71.33
N PHE A 21 3.22 74.95 -70.00
CA PHE A 21 3.47 76.17 -69.23
C PHE A 21 4.91 76.20 -68.67
N PRO A 22 5.55 77.38 -68.55
CA PRO A 22 6.84 77.53 -67.87
C PRO A 22 6.81 77.05 -66.41
N GLN A 23 7.93 76.57 -65.88
CA GLN A 23 8.01 75.85 -64.60
C GLN A 23 7.51 76.67 -63.38
N ASP A 24 7.66 77.99 -63.40
CA ASP A 24 7.12 78.89 -62.37
C ASP A 24 5.59 79.07 -62.43
N GLN A 25 4.96 78.79 -63.58
CA GLN A 25 3.51 78.84 -63.74
C GLN A 25 2.85 77.49 -63.41
N LEU A 26 3.56 76.37 -63.54
CA LEU A 26 3.06 75.05 -63.16
C LEU A 26 2.85 74.93 -61.65
N SER A 27 3.75 75.48 -60.84
CA SER A 27 3.59 75.51 -59.38
C SER A 27 2.39 76.37 -58.95
N GLN A 28 2.14 77.49 -59.64
CA GLN A 28 0.94 78.32 -59.41
C GLN A 28 -0.34 77.62 -59.83
N ILE A 29 -0.33 76.85 -60.93
CA ILE A 29 -1.46 76.06 -61.40
C ILE A 29 -1.75 74.89 -60.45
N GLU A 30 -0.73 74.17 -59.96
CA GLU A 30 -0.91 73.12 -58.95
C GLU A 30 -1.40 73.67 -57.60
N GLN A 31 -0.93 74.86 -57.22
CA GLN A 31 -1.39 75.55 -56.02
C GLN A 31 -2.85 76.01 -56.18
N LEU A 32 -3.23 76.53 -57.34
CA LEU A 32 -4.62 76.87 -57.69
C LEU A 32 -5.51 75.63 -57.77
N GLU A 33 -5.03 74.50 -58.30
CA GLU A 33 -5.79 73.24 -58.32
C GLU A 33 -5.98 72.65 -56.92
N ASN A 34 -4.98 72.77 -56.04
CA ASN A 34 -5.10 72.36 -54.64
C ASN A 34 -6.06 73.27 -53.86
N GLU A 35 -6.02 74.58 -54.08
CA GLU A 35 -7.00 75.51 -53.52
C GLU A 35 -8.40 75.27 -54.09
N LEU A 36 -8.53 74.99 -55.39
CA LEU A 36 -9.81 74.61 -56.00
C LEU A 36 -10.35 73.30 -55.42
N LYS A 37 -9.49 72.30 -55.19
CA LYS A 37 -9.89 71.04 -54.51
C LYS A 37 -10.31 71.29 -53.06
N LYS A 38 -9.64 72.18 -52.32
CA LYS A 38 -10.05 72.58 -50.97
C LYS A 38 -11.39 73.32 -50.99
N VAL A 39 -11.61 74.21 -51.94
CA VAL A 39 -12.88 74.95 -52.12
C VAL A 39 -14.01 74.00 -52.53
N VAL A 40 -13.75 73.07 -53.46
CA VAL A 40 -14.71 72.02 -53.85
C VAL A 40 -15.03 71.11 -52.66
N GLY A 41 -14.02 70.69 -51.89
CA GLY A 41 -14.20 69.94 -50.65
C GLY A 41 -15.01 70.71 -49.58
N ALA A 42 -14.75 72.01 -49.42
CA ALA A 42 -15.49 72.87 -48.51
C ALA A 42 -16.94 73.10 -48.97
N THR A 43 -17.17 73.29 -50.27
CA THR A 43 -18.54 73.37 -50.82
C THR A 43 -19.29 72.04 -50.73
N ALA A 44 -18.62 70.90 -50.86
CA ALA A 44 -19.22 69.58 -50.64
C ALA A 44 -19.59 69.36 -49.16
N ALA A 45 -18.73 69.79 -48.23
CA ALA A 45 -19.01 69.78 -46.79
C ALA A 45 -20.18 70.71 -46.41
N LEU A 46 -20.28 71.89 -47.03
CA LEU A 46 -21.42 72.82 -46.87
C LEU A 46 -22.74 72.24 -47.41
N ARG A 47 -22.68 71.35 -48.40
CA ARG A 47 -23.87 70.71 -49.01
C ARG A 47 -24.38 69.50 -48.22
N ALA A 48 -23.54 68.87 -47.41
CA ALA A 48 -23.86 67.64 -46.69
C ALA A 48 -24.84 67.82 -45.50
N GLY A 49 -25.22 69.06 -45.17
CA GLY A 49 -26.08 69.38 -44.02
C GLY A 49 -27.42 70.04 -44.33
N ALA A 50 -27.79 70.27 -45.60
CA ALA A 50 -29.01 71.02 -45.96
C ALA A 50 -30.01 70.16 -46.76
N PRO A 51 -31.33 70.22 -46.44
CA PRO A 51 -32.35 69.50 -47.20
C PRO A 51 -32.48 70.05 -48.65
N PRO A 52 -32.95 69.24 -49.62
CA PRO A 52 -32.98 69.63 -51.02
C PRO A 52 -33.81 70.91 -51.23
N GLY A 53 -33.19 71.95 -51.79
CA GLY A 53 -33.88 73.21 -52.15
C GLY A 53 -33.66 74.41 -51.23
N LYS A 54 -32.85 74.30 -50.16
CA LYS A 54 -32.45 75.45 -49.32
C LYS A 54 -30.94 75.43 -49.05
N ASP A 55 -30.25 76.54 -49.26
CA ASP A 55 -28.82 76.65 -48.91
C ASP A 55 -28.62 77.11 -47.45
N SER A 56 -27.44 76.86 -46.91
CA SER A 56 -27.08 77.19 -45.53
C SER A 56 -27.03 78.70 -45.27
N ALA A 57 -26.88 79.53 -46.31
CA ALA A 57 -26.91 80.99 -46.19
C ALA A 57 -28.32 81.50 -45.89
N THR A 58 -29.34 80.88 -46.51
CA THR A 58 -30.75 81.20 -46.28
C THR A 58 -31.20 80.76 -44.87
N MET A 59 -30.68 79.63 -44.37
CA MET A 59 -30.94 79.14 -43.01
C MET A 59 -30.29 80.01 -41.92
N ALA A 60 -29.20 80.72 -42.23
CA ALA A 60 -28.51 81.64 -41.33
C ALA A 60 -29.11 83.06 -41.30
N GLY A 61 -30.31 83.26 -41.86
CA GLY A 61 -31.01 84.55 -41.85
C GLY A 61 -30.53 85.55 -42.91
N TYR A 62 -29.69 85.13 -43.86
CA TYR A 62 -29.26 85.97 -44.98
C TYR A 62 -30.38 86.05 -46.02
N ASP A 63 -31.06 87.21 -46.09
CA ASP A 63 -32.12 87.46 -47.07
C ASP A 63 -31.54 88.24 -48.27
N PRO A 64 -31.30 87.58 -49.42
CA PRO A 64 -30.77 88.24 -50.62
C PRO A 64 -31.71 89.33 -51.14
N VAL A 65 -33.02 89.25 -50.86
CA VAL A 65 -34.00 90.28 -51.23
C VAL A 65 -33.73 91.58 -50.48
N LYS A 66 -33.33 91.52 -49.20
CA LYS A 66 -32.99 92.71 -48.40
C LYS A 66 -31.72 93.38 -48.89
N ARG A 67 -30.67 92.61 -49.23
CA ARG A 67 -29.42 93.17 -49.79
C ARG A 67 -29.67 93.85 -51.13
N ASN A 68 -30.40 93.19 -52.03
CA ASN A 68 -30.75 93.76 -53.33
C ASN A 68 -31.61 95.03 -53.18
N LYS A 69 -32.53 95.05 -52.21
CA LYS A 69 -33.34 96.23 -51.88
C LYS A 69 -32.49 97.38 -51.35
N SER A 70 -31.50 97.14 -50.48
CA SER A 70 -30.57 98.18 -50.01
C SER A 70 -29.71 98.76 -51.14
N VAL A 71 -29.22 97.91 -52.06
CA VAL A 71 -28.44 98.35 -53.23
C VAL A 71 -29.32 99.15 -54.21
N ALA A 72 -30.58 98.75 -54.40
CA ALA A 72 -31.53 99.50 -55.21
C ALA A 72 -31.83 100.89 -54.62
N ILE A 73 -32.06 100.97 -53.30
CA ILE A 73 -32.28 102.25 -52.60
C ILE A 73 -31.05 103.17 -52.72
N LEU A 74 -29.83 102.64 -52.62
CA LEU A 74 -28.60 103.44 -52.81
C LEU A 74 -28.52 104.02 -54.23
N LYS A 75 -28.82 103.21 -55.26
CA LYS A 75 -28.88 103.70 -56.64
C LYS A 75 -29.95 104.78 -56.82
N GLU A 76 -31.12 104.63 -56.20
CA GLU A 76 -32.18 105.65 -56.23
C GLU A 76 -31.77 106.96 -55.56
N ILE A 77 -31.04 106.90 -54.43
CA ILE A 77 -30.48 108.10 -53.77
C ILE A 77 -29.53 108.83 -54.72
N ASP A 78 -28.62 108.11 -55.39
CA ASP A 78 -27.63 108.71 -56.30
C ASP A 78 -28.31 109.38 -57.50
N VAL A 79 -29.25 108.68 -58.16
CA VAL A 79 -30.02 109.24 -59.29
C VAL A 79 -30.82 110.48 -58.88
N THR A 80 -31.39 110.49 -57.66
CA THR A 80 -32.16 111.62 -57.15
C THR A 80 -31.26 112.82 -56.84
N ASN A 81 -30.08 112.58 -56.28
CA ASN A 81 -29.06 113.62 -56.05
C ASN A 81 -28.63 114.28 -57.37
N ASP A 82 -28.36 113.49 -58.40
CA ASP A 82 -27.99 114.01 -59.72
C ASP A 82 -29.08 114.91 -60.31
N ARG A 83 -30.36 114.56 -60.12
CA ARG A 83 -31.50 115.40 -60.54
C ARG A 83 -31.58 116.71 -59.76
N ILE A 84 -31.38 116.70 -58.44
CA ILE A 84 -31.34 117.92 -57.62
C ILE A 84 -30.23 118.86 -58.11
N ASN A 85 -29.03 118.30 -58.36
CA ASN A 85 -27.90 119.08 -58.84
C ASN A 85 -28.18 119.73 -60.21
N ARG A 86 -28.86 119.01 -61.13
CA ARG A 86 -29.31 119.58 -62.40
C ARG A 86 -30.30 120.74 -62.20
N TYR A 87 -31.35 120.55 -61.41
CA TYR A 87 -32.34 121.61 -61.15
C TYR A 87 -31.72 122.83 -60.46
N GLN A 88 -30.73 122.62 -59.58
CA GLN A 88 -29.99 123.72 -58.96
C GLN A 88 -29.13 124.49 -59.98
N GLY A 89 -28.52 123.78 -60.92
CA GLY A 89 -27.83 124.37 -62.07
C GLY A 89 -28.77 125.19 -62.95
N ASP A 90 -29.93 124.63 -63.31
CA ASP A 90 -30.94 125.28 -64.15
C ASP A 90 -31.51 126.55 -63.49
N ILE A 91 -31.84 126.49 -62.20
CA ILE A 91 -32.25 127.69 -61.42
C ILE A 91 -31.14 128.75 -61.44
N GLY A 92 -29.87 128.34 -61.33
CA GLY A 92 -28.72 129.24 -61.40
C GLY A 92 -28.59 129.93 -62.76
N LEU A 93 -28.77 129.18 -63.85
CA LEU A 93 -28.77 129.69 -65.22
C LEU A 93 -29.90 130.71 -65.42
N THR A 94 -31.15 130.34 -65.09
CA THR A 94 -32.31 131.23 -65.27
C THR A 94 -32.19 132.53 -64.46
N LYS A 95 -31.65 132.48 -63.23
CA LYS A 95 -31.35 133.68 -62.44
C LYS A 95 -30.32 134.59 -63.12
N LYS A 96 -29.23 134.02 -63.66
CA LYS A 96 -28.22 134.79 -64.39
C LYS A 96 -28.82 135.49 -65.61
N THR A 97 -29.69 134.81 -66.37
CA THR A 97 -30.37 135.37 -67.54
C THR A 97 -31.28 136.55 -67.15
N ILE A 98 -32.02 136.45 -66.05
CA ILE A 98 -32.88 137.55 -65.55
C ILE A 98 -32.03 138.75 -65.12
N ILE A 99 -30.92 138.53 -64.39
CA ILE A 99 -30.03 139.62 -63.94
C ILE A 99 -29.40 140.33 -65.13
N ALA A 100 -28.92 139.59 -66.14
CA ALA A 100 -28.33 140.15 -67.35
C ALA A 100 -29.34 141.00 -68.14
N GLY A 101 -30.63 140.61 -68.16
CA GLY A 101 -31.69 141.39 -68.80
C GLY A 101 -32.10 142.67 -68.06
N GLN A 102 -31.78 142.80 -66.76
CA GLN A 102 -32.16 143.95 -65.93
C GLN A 102 -31.05 145.02 -65.79
N SER A 103 -29.82 144.72 -66.21
CA SER A 103 -28.62 145.53 -65.86
C SER A 103 -27.98 146.33 -67.01
N ALA A 104 -28.63 146.46 -68.18
CA ALA A 104 -28.08 147.21 -69.32
C ALA A 104 -29.03 148.29 -69.90
N THR A 105 -29.19 149.39 -69.17
CA THR A 105 -29.67 150.69 -69.67
C THR A 105 -28.68 151.76 -69.19
N LEU A 106 -27.86 152.31 -70.11
CA LEU A 106 -27.26 153.67 -70.10
C LEU A 106 -26.13 153.79 -71.16
N THR A 107 -26.52 154.32 -72.33
CA THR A 107 -25.87 155.37 -73.14
C THR A 107 -24.33 155.55 -73.12
N GLY A 108 -23.70 155.40 -74.30
CA GLY A 108 -22.62 156.30 -74.72
C GLY A 108 -21.25 155.72 -75.13
N VAL A 109 -21.16 154.49 -75.65
CA VAL A 109 -20.01 154.06 -76.48
C VAL A 109 -20.57 153.48 -77.77
N ASP A 110 -20.04 154.00 -78.87
CA ASP A 110 -20.47 153.89 -80.27
C ASP A 110 -20.88 152.46 -80.67
N LEU A 111 -22.17 152.24 -80.98
CA LEU A 111 -22.70 150.96 -81.53
C LEU A 111 -21.92 150.53 -82.78
N GLN A 112 -21.35 151.48 -83.53
CA GLN A 112 -20.55 151.16 -84.70
C GLN A 112 -19.29 150.36 -84.35
N ASP A 113 -18.70 150.55 -83.16
CA ASP A 113 -17.45 149.89 -82.80
C ASP A 113 -17.67 148.40 -82.41
N LYS A 114 -18.79 148.08 -81.73
CA LYS A 114 -19.21 146.68 -81.49
C LYS A 114 -19.74 146.00 -82.74
N GLU A 115 -20.48 146.70 -83.61
CA GLU A 115 -20.95 146.15 -84.88
C GLU A 115 -19.75 145.88 -85.83
N ALA A 116 -18.72 146.73 -85.80
CA ALA A 116 -17.48 146.54 -86.54
C ALA A 116 -16.68 145.34 -86.00
N GLN A 117 -16.56 145.17 -84.68
CA GLN A 117 -15.98 143.96 -84.09
C GLN A 117 -16.79 142.69 -84.45
N ARG A 118 -18.14 142.76 -84.43
CA ARG A 118 -19.00 141.64 -84.85
C ARG A 118 -18.73 141.26 -86.31
N ARG A 119 -18.76 142.22 -87.23
CA ARG A 119 -18.48 141.99 -88.66
C ARG A 119 -17.06 141.46 -88.90
N ALA A 120 -16.07 141.91 -88.12
CA ALA A 120 -14.71 141.37 -88.21
C ALA A 120 -14.67 139.90 -87.76
N SER A 121 -15.32 139.55 -86.64
CA SER A 121 -15.36 138.16 -86.15
C SER A 121 -16.10 137.19 -87.08
N GLU A 122 -17.26 137.59 -87.61
CA GLU A 122 -18.01 136.78 -88.60
C GLU A 122 -17.17 136.50 -89.85
N ARG A 123 -16.46 137.52 -90.36
CA ARG A 123 -15.56 137.35 -91.51
C ARG A 123 -14.42 136.37 -91.22
N VAL A 124 -13.88 136.35 -90.00
CA VAL A 124 -12.84 135.38 -89.62
C VAL A 124 -13.40 133.96 -89.59
N VAL A 125 -14.60 133.75 -89.02
CA VAL A 125 -15.22 132.40 -89.01
C VAL A 125 -15.58 131.94 -90.42
N GLU A 126 -16.10 132.82 -91.27
CA GLU A 126 -16.32 132.51 -92.69
C GLU A 126 -15.00 132.15 -93.39
N TYR A 127 -13.93 132.90 -93.16
CA TYR A 127 -12.62 132.61 -93.74
C TYR A 127 -12.10 131.23 -93.30
N VAL A 128 -12.22 130.87 -92.02
CA VAL A 128 -11.75 129.58 -91.50
C VAL A 128 -12.62 128.41 -91.99
N THR A 129 -13.94 128.57 -92.02
CA THR A 129 -14.88 127.49 -92.39
C THR A 129 -15.16 127.39 -93.89
N GLY A 130 -14.78 128.39 -94.70
CA GLY A 130 -15.05 128.44 -96.13
C GLY A 130 -14.20 127.50 -96.99
N SER A 131 -13.09 126.98 -96.45
CA SER A 131 -12.22 126.02 -97.13
C SER A 131 -11.77 124.92 -96.18
N SER A 132 -11.78 123.67 -96.67
CA SER A 132 -11.29 122.50 -95.93
C SER A 132 -9.81 122.63 -95.52
N GLU A 133 -9.01 123.33 -96.33
CA GLU A 133 -7.62 123.66 -96.04
C GLU A 133 -7.52 124.57 -94.80
N ASN A 134 -8.33 125.64 -94.76
CA ASN A 134 -8.31 126.62 -93.67
C ASN A 134 -8.79 126.03 -92.36
N THR A 135 -9.80 125.16 -92.40
CA THR A 135 -10.27 124.44 -91.21
C THR A 135 -9.19 123.49 -90.68
N ARG A 136 -8.48 122.80 -91.58
CA ARG A 136 -7.34 121.95 -91.20
C ARG A 136 -6.18 122.73 -90.60
N VAL A 137 -5.82 123.87 -91.18
CA VAL A 137 -4.74 124.71 -90.65
C VAL A 137 -5.12 125.28 -89.29
N PHE A 138 -6.36 125.74 -89.11
CA PHE A 138 -6.84 126.29 -87.84
C PHE A 138 -6.80 125.24 -86.71
N TYR A 139 -7.38 124.06 -86.94
CA TYR A 139 -7.33 122.98 -85.94
C TYR A 139 -5.93 122.36 -85.81
N GLY A 140 -5.13 122.34 -86.89
CA GLY A 140 -3.74 121.92 -86.86
C GLY A 140 -2.87 122.82 -85.98
N GLY A 141 -3.11 124.14 -86.01
CA GLY A 141 -2.49 125.10 -85.08
C GLY A 141 -2.87 124.85 -83.61
N LEU A 142 -4.02 124.23 -83.36
CA LEU A 142 -4.48 123.79 -82.03
C LEU A 142 -4.03 122.36 -81.67
N GLY A 143 -3.23 121.70 -82.53
CA GLY A 143 -2.73 120.34 -82.33
C GLY A 143 -3.74 119.23 -82.62
N VAL A 144 -4.86 119.53 -83.30
CA VAL A 144 -5.92 118.57 -83.62
C VAL A 144 -5.90 118.20 -85.10
N THR A 145 -5.67 116.92 -85.40
CA THR A 145 -5.60 116.38 -86.77
C THR A 145 -7.01 116.17 -87.36
N VAL A 146 -7.40 116.99 -88.34
CA VAL A 146 -8.70 116.88 -89.03
C VAL A 146 -8.55 116.06 -90.34
N THR A 147 -9.07 114.83 -90.34
CA THR A 147 -9.10 113.94 -91.53
C THR A 147 -10.28 114.28 -92.47
N PRO A 148 -10.29 113.84 -93.75
CA PRO A 148 -11.37 114.15 -94.68
C PRO A 148 -12.76 113.74 -94.17
N SER A 149 -12.87 112.62 -93.43
CA SER A 149 -14.14 112.15 -92.85
C SER A 149 -14.63 113.01 -91.68
N THR A 150 -13.75 113.76 -91.02
CA THR A 150 -14.08 114.58 -89.83
C THR A 150 -14.20 116.09 -90.14
N ASN A 151 -13.90 116.51 -91.37
CA ASN A 151 -13.84 117.93 -91.73
C ASN A 151 -15.21 118.61 -91.62
N GLU A 152 -16.30 117.95 -92.06
CA GLU A 152 -17.65 118.51 -91.92
C GLU A 152 -18.05 118.72 -90.45
N THR A 153 -17.69 117.78 -89.56
CA THR A 153 -17.98 117.92 -88.13
C THR A 153 -17.20 119.08 -87.52
N ALA A 154 -15.93 119.25 -87.89
CA ALA A 154 -15.08 120.35 -87.42
C ALA A 154 -15.60 121.71 -87.92
N GLN A 155 -16.01 121.80 -89.19
CA GLN A 155 -16.64 123.01 -89.74
C GLN A 155 -17.95 123.33 -89.05
N LYS A 156 -18.79 122.31 -88.77
CA LYS A 156 -20.08 122.49 -88.10
C LYS A 156 -19.91 122.97 -86.66
N ALA A 157 -18.95 122.40 -85.90
CA ALA A 157 -18.68 122.83 -84.53
C ALA A 157 -18.23 124.30 -84.44
N LEU A 158 -17.38 124.77 -85.37
CA LEU A 158 -16.99 126.19 -85.45
C LEU A 158 -18.17 127.11 -85.75
N ARG A 159 -19.09 126.70 -86.64
CA ARG A 159 -20.31 127.47 -86.93
C ARG A 159 -21.27 127.50 -85.75
N GLU A 160 -21.44 126.40 -85.02
CA GLU A 160 -22.35 126.33 -83.86
C GLU A 160 -21.82 127.12 -82.65
N LEU A 161 -20.49 127.20 -82.45
CA LEU A 161 -19.88 128.05 -81.43
C LEU A 161 -20.14 129.54 -81.66
N ALA A 162 -20.19 129.99 -82.92
CA ALA A 162 -20.55 131.36 -83.26
C ALA A 162 -22.04 131.67 -82.98
N ILE A 163 -22.91 130.66 -82.94
CA ILE A 163 -24.36 130.79 -82.71
C ILE A 163 -24.71 130.79 -81.21
N HIS A 164 -23.89 130.24 -80.32
CA HIS A 164 -24.18 130.20 -78.88
C HIS A 164 -24.10 131.55 -78.12
N ASN A 165 -23.91 132.68 -78.82
CA ASN A 165 -24.01 134.04 -78.26
C ASN A 165 -25.35 134.76 -78.61
N THR A 166 -26.35 134.03 -79.11
CA THR A 166 -27.70 134.57 -79.36
C THR A 166 -28.61 134.50 -78.14
N ASN A 167 -29.30 135.61 -77.86
CA ASN A 167 -30.43 135.71 -76.93
C ASN A 167 -31.48 134.59 -77.13
N PRO A 168 -32.12 134.08 -76.07
CA PRO A 168 -33.07 132.97 -76.15
C PRO A 168 -34.37 133.39 -76.87
N SER A 169 -34.88 132.50 -77.72
CA SER A 169 -36.12 132.71 -78.47
C SER A 169 -37.31 132.94 -77.54
N ALA A 170 -38.04 134.02 -77.77
CA ALA A 170 -39.24 134.39 -77.07
C ALA A 170 -40.40 133.41 -77.34
N GLN A 171 -40.54 132.38 -76.50
CA GLN A 171 -41.80 131.67 -76.30
C GLN A 171 -42.20 131.91 -74.84
N ARG A 172 -43.20 132.76 -74.64
CA ARG A 172 -43.72 133.20 -73.34
C ARG A 172 -44.30 132.00 -72.54
N SER A 173 -43.48 131.30 -71.76
CA SER A 173 -43.89 130.70 -70.49
C SER A 173 -43.41 131.61 -69.35
N ASP A 174 -44.25 131.80 -68.33
CA ASP A 174 -43.99 132.72 -67.21
C ASP A 174 -42.83 132.19 -66.33
N PRO A 175 -41.66 132.87 -66.29
CA PRO A 175 -40.48 132.37 -65.59
C PRO A 175 -40.68 132.20 -64.08
N ALA A 176 -41.67 132.89 -63.48
CA ALA A 176 -42.01 132.70 -62.07
C ALA A 176 -42.66 131.33 -61.79
N LYS A 177 -43.47 130.82 -62.73
CA LYS A 177 -44.12 129.50 -62.61
C LYS A 177 -43.13 128.35 -62.78
N GLU A 178 -42.16 128.49 -63.69
CA GLU A 178 -41.10 127.48 -63.85
C GLU A 178 -40.19 127.39 -62.61
N ILE A 179 -39.80 128.54 -62.02
CA ILE A 179 -39.03 128.54 -60.77
C ILE A 179 -39.82 127.90 -59.62
N ALA A 180 -41.13 128.18 -59.51
CA ALA A 180 -41.98 127.58 -58.49
C ALA A 180 -42.13 126.06 -58.69
N GLY A 181 -42.29 125.59 -59.93
CA GLY A 181 -42.35 124.17 -60.26
C GLY A 181 -41.04 123.43 -59.94
N LEU A 182 -39.90 124.03 -60.27
CA LEU A 182 -38.57 123.48 -59.97
C LEU A 182 -38.28 123.45 -58.47
N LYS A 183 -38.67 124.49 -57.72
CA LYS A 183 -38.56 124.48 -56.24
C LYS A 183 -39.40 123.37 -55.62
N LYS A 184 -40.65 123.20 -56.08
CA LYS A 184 -41.53 122.13 -55.60
C LYS A 184 -40.94 120.74 -55.87
N ALA A 185 -40.41 120.51 -57.06
CA ALA A 185 -39.74 119.25 -57.41
C ALA A 185 -38.44 119.02 -56.60
N MET A 186 -37.73 120.10 -56.24
CA MET A 186 -36.55 120.04 -55.37
C MET A 186 -36.94 119.62 -53.94
N ASP A 187 -37.99 120.22 -53.38
CA ASP A 187 -38.48 119.90 -52.03
C ASP A 187 -39.01 118.45 -51.94
N GLU A 188 -39.77 118.01 -52.94
CA GLU A 188 -40.25 116.62 -53.06
C GLU A 188 -39.08 115.62 -53.10
N ASN A 189 -38.04 115.90 -53.90
CA ASN A 189 -36.83 115.06 -53.96
C ASN A 189 -36.01 115.10 -52.65
N HIS A 190 -35.95 116.24 -51.97
CA HIS A 190 -35.30 116.34 -50.66
C HIS A 190 -36.01 115.47 -49.61
N HIS A 191 -37.34 115.42 -49.68
CA HIS A 191 -38.14 114.58 -48.80
C HIS A 191 -37.89 113.08 -49.05
N LEU A 192 -37.81 112.66 -50.33
CA LEU A 192 -37.49 111.29 -50.72
C LEU A 192 -36.11 110.85 -50.24
N ILE A 193 -35.07 111.68 -50.41
CA ILE A 193 -33.71 111.39 -49.90
C ILE A 193 -33.72 111.19 -48.39
N THR A 194 -34.45 112.03 -47.67
CA THR A 194 -34.55 111.92 -46.20
C THR A 194 -35.21 110.61 -45.79
N LYS A 195 -36.26 110.17 -46.49
CA LYS A 195 -36.91 108.88 -46.27
C LYS A 195 -35.97 107.71 -46.56
N TYR A 196 -35.30 107.71 -47.71
CA TYR A 196 -34.38 106.64 -48.10
C TYR A 196 -33.15 106.55 -47.20
N ARG A 197 -32.64 107.67 -46.69
CA ARG A 197 -31.57 107.67 -45.67
C ARG A 197 -32.02 106.98 -44.38
N LYS A 198 -33.25 107.23 -43.91
CA LYS A 198 -33.80 106.54 -42.73
C LYS A 198 -33.93 105.04 -42.96
N GLU A 199 -34.41 104.61 -44.14
CA GLU A 199 -34.52 103.19 -44.48
C GLU A 199 -33.15 102.49 -44.57
N ARG A 200 -32.15 103.16 -45.14
CA ARG A 200 -30.76 102.69 -45.17
C ARG A 200 -30.21 102.49 -43.76
N ASP A 201 -30.38 103.47 -42.87
CA ASP A 201 -29.84 103.42 -41.51
C ASP A 201 -30.51 102.33 -40.67
N TRP A 202 -31.81 102.10 -40.89
CA TRP A 202 -32.52 100.97 -40.30
C TRP A 202 -31.96 99.63 -40.80
N CYS A 203 -31.77 99.46 -42.11
CA CYS A 203 -31.19 98.23 -42.67
C CYS A 203 -29.76 97.99 -42.15
N LYS A 204 -28.96 99.04 -42.00
CA LYS A 204 -27.61 98.96 -41.44
C LYS A 204 -27.61 98.45 -40.00
N LYS A 205 -28.46 99.00 -39.13
CA LYS A 205 -28.60 98.53 -37.74
C LYS A 205 -29.07 97.07 -37.65
N ALA A 206 -30.00 96.67 -38.52
CA ALA A 206 -30.48 95.29 -38.56
C ALA A 206 -29.36 94.31 -38.97
N TRP A 207 -28.53 94.70 -39.95
CA TRP A 207 -27.37 93.92 -40.38
C TRP A 207 -26.31 93.78 -39.28
N GLU A 208 -25.93 94.87 -38.61
CA GLU A 208 -24.96 94.84 -37.51
C GLU A 208 -25.43 93.95 -36.33
N THR A 209 -26.73 93.94 -36.06
CA THR A 209 -27.32 93.08 -35.02
C THR A 209 -27.22 91.60 -35.41
N SER A 210 -27.59 91.26 -36.65
CA SER A 210 -27.49 89.89 -37.16
C SER A 210 -26.03 89.41 -37.23
N GLU A 211 -25.08 90.27 -37.59
CA GLU A 211 -23.65 89.92 -37.62
C GLU A 211 -23.13 89.53 -36.22
N LYS A 212 -23.52 90.28 -35.18
CA LYS A 212 -23.16 89.96 -33.79
C LYS A 212 -23.75 88.64 -33.33
N GLU A 213 -24.99 88.36 -33.68
CA GLU A 213 -25.66 87.11 -33.33
C GLU A 213 -25.02 85.91 -34.04
N ASN A 214 -24.66 86.07 -35.31
CA ASN A 214 -23.97 85.02 -36.08
C ASN A 214 -22.56 84.73 -35.54
N LYS A 215 -21.81 85.76 -35.11
CA LYS A 215 -20.53 85.57 -34.39
C LYS A 215 -20.69 84.78 -33.10
N LYS A 216 -21.74 85.05 -32.31
CA LYS A 216 -22.03 84.27 -31.10
C LYS A 216 -22.34 82.81 -31.42
N LEU A 217 -23.21 82.57 -32.41
CA LEU A 217 -23.59 81.21 -32.84
C LEU A 217 -22.40 80.42 -33.39
N THR A 218 -21.48 81.08 -34.11
CA THR A 218 -20.25 80.46 -34.61
C THR A 218 -19.34 80.05 -33.44
N GLN A 219 -19.17 80.94 -32.44
CA GLN A 219 -18.37 80.63 -31.26
C GLN A 219 -18.95 79.46 -30.44
N THR A 220 -20.27 79.40 -30.25
CA THR A 220 -20.89 78.25 -29.58
C THR A 220 -20.81 76.97 -30.40
N SER A 221 -20.93 77.04 -31.73
CA SER A 221 -20.80 75.87 -32.61
C SER A 221 -19.38 75.31 -32.62
N ASP A 222 -18.36 76.17 -32.65
CA ASP A 222 -16.95 75.77 -32.56
C ASP A 222 -16.63 75.14 -31.19
N GLN A 223 -17.16 75.71 -30.11
CA GLN A 223 -17.01 75.18 -28.77
C GLN A 223 -17.66 73.78 -28.65
N GLN A 224 -18.89 73.64 -29.13
CA GLN A 224 -19.59 72.36 -29.17
C GLN A 224 -18.84 71.32 -30.01
N SER A 225 -18.26 71.71 -31.14
CA SER A 225 -17.48 70.81 -31.99
C SER A 225 -16.20 70.31 -31.31
N ARG A 226 -15.51 71.19 -30.56
CA ARG A 226 -14.33 70.81 -29.76
C ARG A 226 -14.69 69.85 -28.63
N ASP A 227 -15.79 70.10 -27.94
CA ASP A 227 -16.27 69.27 -26.85
C ASP A 227 -16.73 67.89 -27.37
N LEU A 228 -17.41 67.84 -28.52
CA LEU A 228 -17.80 66.59 -29.19
C LEU A 228 -16.58 65.79 -29.64
N PHE A 229 -15.55 66.45 -30.17
CA PHE A 229 -14.32 65.78 -30.57
C PHE A 229 -13.58 65.18 -29.37
N LYS A 230 -13.53 65.92 -28.25
CA LYS A 230 -12.93 65.44 -27.00
C LYS A 230 -13.71 64.26 -26.43
N ALA A 231 -15.03 64.35 -26.34
CA ALA A 231 -15.90 63.27 -25.88
C ALA A 231 -15.78 62.02 -26.77
N LYS A 232 -15.68 62.19 -28.09
CA LYS A 232 -15.47 61.06 -29.02
C LYS A 232 -14.11 60.40 -28.81
N ARG A 233 -13.05 61.18 -28.59
CA ARG A 233 -11.70 60.65 -28.31
C ARG A 233 -11.65 59.90 -26.98
N ASP A 234 -12.33 60.42 -25.95
CA ASP A 234 -12.42 59.79 -24.64
C ASP A 234 -13.27 58.51 -24.69
N LEU A 235 -14.37 58.51 -25.47
CA LEU A 235 -15.17 57.32 -25.75
C LEU A 235 -14.36 56.26 -26.52
N GLU A 236 -13.62 56.62 -27.56
CA GLU A 236 -12.74 55.70 -28.31
C GLU A 236 -11.64 55.11 -27.42
N ARG A 237 -11.07 55.91 -26.51
CA ARG A 237 -10.10 55.43 -25.51
C ARG A 237 -10.75 54.44 -24.54
N ALA A 238 -11.88 54.81 -23.95
CA ALA A 238 -12.63 53.93 -23.04
C ALA A 238 -13.07 52.63 -23.74
N THR A 239 -13.53 52.69 -24.99
CA THR A 239 -13.94 51.51 -25.76
C THR A 239 -12.77 50.56 -26.06
N ARG A 240 -11.55 51.09 -26.23
CA ARG A 240 -10.35 50.26 -26.42
C ARG A 240 -9.82 49.67 -25.12
N GLU A 241 -9.83 50.45 -24.04
CA GLU A 241 -9.22 50.06 -22.76
C GLU A 241 -10.14 49.17 -21.91
N TYR A 242 -11.47 49.33 -22.04
CA TYR A 242 -12.45 48.62 -21.22
C TYR A 242 -12.41 47.08 -21.38
N PRO A 243 -12.34 46.51 -22.61
CA PRO A 243 -12.24 45.05 -22.76
C PRO A 243 -10.92 44.47 -22.24
N GLN A 244 -9.85 45.27 -22.26
CA GLN A 244 -8.54 44.86 -21.77
C GLN A 244 -8.52 44.85 -20.24
N LEU A 245 -9.04 45.91 -19.62
CA LEU A 245 -9.18 46.01 -18.17
C LEU A 245 -10.13 44.95 -17.60
N ASP A 246 -11.23 44.67 -18.28
CA ASP A 246 -12.19 43.64 -17.87
C ASP A 246 -11.59 42.22 -17.97
N ARG A 247 -10.82 41.94 -19.04
CA ARG A 247 -10.05 40.70 -19.16
C ARG A 247 -8.95 40.57 -18.12
N ASP A 248 -8.24 41.64 -17.81
CA ASP A 248 -7.17 41.63 -16.81
C ASP A 248 -7.73 41.47 -15.39
N LEU A 249 -8.86 42.10 -15.09
CA LEU A 249 -9.60 41.89 -13.84
C LEU A 249 -10.11 40.46 -13.73
N ALA A 250 -10.72 39.92 -14.79
CA ALA A 250 -11.17 38.53 -14.86
C ALA A 250 -10.01 37.54 -14.66
N LYS A 251 -8.85 37.76 -15.31
CA LYS A 251 -7.65 36.92 -15.13
C LYS A 251 -7.06 37.01 -13.73
N ARG A 252 -7.04 38.19 -13.11
CA ARG A 252 -6.59 38.35 -11.72
C ARG A 252 -7.54 37.66 -10.75
N ASN A 253 -8.84 37.81 -10.95
CA ASN A 253 -9.85 37.12 -10.15
C ASN A 253 -9.80 35.60 -10.34
N GLU A 254 -9.64 35.12 -11.58
CA GLU A 254 -9.46 33.70 -11.91
C GLU A 254 -8.18 33.14 -11.28
N SER A 255 -7.06 33.87 -11.35
CA SER A 255 -5.79 33.44 -10.73
C SER A 255 -5.88 33.43 -9.20
N SER A 256 -6.53 34.44 -8.60
CA SER A 256 -6.80 34.50 -7.16
C SER A 256 -7.72 33.37 -6.71
N LEU A 257 -8.80 33.11 -7.46
CA LEU A 257 -9.73 32.01 -7.18
C LEU A 257 -9.05 30.66 -7.38
N LYS A 258 -8.26 30.44 -8.43
CA LYS A 258 -7.46 29.22 -8.61
C LYS A 258 -6.47 29.01 -7.47
N SER A 259 -5.82 30.08 -6.99
CA SER A 259 -4.93 30.03 -5.82
C SER A 259 -5.69 29.71 -4.53
N GLN A 260 -6.88 30.28 -4.33
CA GLN A 260 -7.73 29.97 -3.19
C GLN A 260 -8.30 28.55 -3.27
N VAL A 261 -8.70 28.07 -4.45
CA VAL A 261 -9.16 26.70 -4.68
C VAL A 261 -8.04 25.70 -4.44
N THR A 262 -6.83 25.93 -4.97
CA THR A 262 -5.68 25.05 -4.68
C THR A 262 -5.31 25.07 -3.20
N LYS A 263 -5.35 26.23 -2.54
CA LYS A 263 -5.14 26.32 -1.09
C LYS A 263 -6.24 25.58 -0.31
N ALA A 264 -7.50 25.73 -0.69
CA ALA A 264 -8.64 25.05 -0.07
C ALA A 264 -8.59 23.53 -0.33
N GLN A 265 -8.15 23.11 -1.52
CA GLN A 265 -7.99 21.71 -1.89
C GLN A 265 -6.84 21.07 -1.11
N MET A 266 -5.69 21.74 -0.98
CA MET A 266 -4.61 21.27 -0.09
C MET A 266 -5.07 21.21 1.37
N MET A 267 -5.85 22.19 1.85
CA MET A 267 -6.42 22.16 3.20
C MET A 267 -7.45 21.04 3.38
N ALA A 268 -8.25 20.74 2.35
CA ALA A 268 -9.21 19.65 2.33
C ALA A 268 -8.50 18.30 2.31
N GLU A 269 -7.49 18.10 1.47
CA GLU A 269 -6.66 16.90 1.43
C GLU A 269 -5.89 16.69 2.74
N ASP A 270 -5.36 17.75 3.35
CA ASP A 270 -4.67 17.65 4.64
C ASP A 270 -5.67 17.38 5.78
N ALA A 271 -6.87 17.97 5.73
CA ALA A 271 -7.95 17.65 6.65
C ALA A 271 -8.44 16.20 6.49
N GLU A 272 -8.56 15.70 5.27
CA GLU A 272 -8.91 14.32 4.95
C GLU A 272 -7.82 13.36 5.43
N LYS A 273 -6.54 13.65 5.16
CA LYS A 273 -5.42 12.86 5.72
C LYS A 273 -5.41 12.87 7.24
N ARG A 274 -5.72 14.01 7.88
CA ARG A 274 -5.84 14.08 9.35
C ARG A 274 -7.05 13.29 9.86
N ALA A 275 -8.19 13.36 9.18
CA ALA A 275 -9.38 12.56 9.50
C ALA A 275 -9.10 11.07 9.35
N GLN A 276 -8.44 10.66 8.26
CA GLN A 276 -8.03 9.28 8.00
C GLN A 276 -7.06 8.79 9.08
N ARG A 277 -6.03 9.57 9.43
CA ARG A 277 -5.12 9.26 10.54
C ARG A 277 -5.84 9.17 11.88
N ALA A 278 -6.85 10.02 12.11
CA ALA A 278 -7.64 9.98 13.33
C ALA A 278 -8.57 8.75 13.37
N GLU A 279 -9.17 8.36 12.24
CA GLU A 279 -9.95 7.13 12.12
C GLU A 279 -9.10 5.87 12.25
N ASP A 280 -7.93 5.84 11.61
CA ASP A 280 -6.96 4.76 11.75
C ASP A 280 -6.48 4.69 13.21
N GLY A 281 -6.18 5.84 13.82
CA GLY A 281 -5.85 5.95 15.24
C GLY A 281 -6.98 5.47 16.15
N LYS A 282 -8.25 5.79 15.82
CA LYS A 282 -9.43 5.28 16.52
C LYS A 282 -9.55 3.76 16.37
N ARG A 283 -9.40 3.22 15.16
CA ARG A 283 -9.43 1.77 14.89
C ARG A 283 -8.30 1.04 15.62
N ASP A 284 -7.12 1.62 15.70
CA ASP A 284 -5.99 1.10 16.48
C ASP A 284 -6.26 1.14 17.98
N LEU A 285 -6.81 2.24 18.50
CA LEU A 285 -7.25 2.36 19.89
C LEU A 285 -8.34 1.36 20.23
N GLU A 286 -9.30 1.15 19.34
CA GLU A 286 -10.40 0.20 19.53
C GLU A 286 -9.88 -1.25 19.49
N ARG A 287 -8.95 -1.57 18.59
CA ARG A 287 -8.22 -2.86 18.61
C ARG A 287 -7.45 -3.06 19.91
N ARG A 288 -6.71 -2.05 20.37
CA ARG A 288 -5.97 -2.10 21.65
C ARG A 288 -6.90 -2.22 22.84
N TYR A 289 -8.01 -1.50 22.86
CA TYR A 289 -9.03 -1.57 23.90
C TYR A 289 -9.69 -2.94 23.94
N ASN A 290 -10.09 -3.49 22.80
CA ASN A 290 -10.68 -4.82 22.72
C ASN A 290 -9.66 -5.91 23.09
N GLY A 291 -8.39 -5.76 22.68
CA GLY A 291 -7.29 -6.62 23.12
C GLY A 291 -7.08 -6.56 24.63
N ALA A 292 -7.03 -5.35 25.22
CA ALA A 292 -6.90 -5.16 26.66
C ALA A 292 -8.12 -5.69 27.43
N LYS A 293 -9.34 -5.52 26.92
CA LYS A 293 -10.57 -6.07 27.47
C LYS A 293 -10.58 -7.61 27.40
N GLY A 294 -10.09 -8.19 26.30
CA GLY A 294 -9.87 -9.63 26.16
C GLY A 294 -8.86 -10.15 27.18
N ALA A 295 -7.73 -9.45 27.34
CA ALA A 295 -6.72 -9.77 28.34
C ALA A 295 -7.28 -9.66 29.77
N LEU A 296 -8.07 -8.63 30.08
CA LEU A 296 -8.73 -8.45 31.39
C LEU A 296 -9.72 -9.58 31.69
N LYS A 297 -10.51 -10.01 30.69
CA LYS A 297 -11.40 -11.18 30.83
C LYS A 297 -10.60 -12.46 31.08
N ALA A 298 -9.53 -12.70 30.32
CA ALA A 298 -8.66 -13.85 30.51
C ALA A 298 -8.00 -13.84 31.90
N LEU A 299 -7.56 -12.67 32.37
CA LEU A 299 -6.98 -12.49 33.70
C LEU A 299 -8.03 -12.71 34.79
N GLY A 300 -9.27 -12.25 34.60
CA GLY A 300 -10.40 -12.50 35.50
C GLY A 300 -10.75 -13.99 35.58
N SER A 301 -10.81 -14.69 34.44
CA SER A 301 -10.99 -16.14 34.39
C SER A 301 -9.82 -16.90 35.06
N SER A 302 -8.58 -16.43 34.86
CA SER A 302 -7.39 -16.98 35.51
C SER A 302 -7.41 -16.76 37.03
N HIS A 303 -7.83 -15.58 37.50
CA HIS A 303 -7.98 -15.30 38.93
C HIS A 303 -9.07 -16.13 39.58
N LEU A 304 -10.21 -16.33 38.91
CA LEU A 304 -11.27 -17.23 39.35
C LEU A 304 -10.78 -18.68 39.45
N TYR A 305 -10.07 -19.15 38.42
CA TYR A 305 -9.48 -20.49 38.40
C TYR A 305 -8.45 -20.67 39.52
N ARG A 306 -7.57 -19.68 39.72
CA ARG A 306 -6.57 -19.68 40.79
C ARG A 306 -7.22 -19.60 42.17
N GLY A 307 -8.28 -18.82 42.34
CA GLY A 307 -9.08 -18.77 43.56
C GLY A 307 -9.73 -20.11 43.89
N ASN A 308 -10.26 -20.81 42.87
CA ASN A 308 -10.81 -22.15 43.03
C ASN A 308 -9.73 -23.18 43.41
N GLN A 309 -8.54 -23.11 42.79
CA GLN A 309 -7.39 -23.94 43.18
C GLN A 309 -6.95 -23.67 44.62
N ILE A 310 -6.87 -22.41 45.04
CA ILE A 310 -6.52 -22.06 46.43
C ILE A 310 -7.54 -22.64 47.40
N ASN A 311 -8.84 -22.49 47.13
CA ASN A 311 -9.89 -23.06 47.96
C ASN A 311 -9.82 -24.59 48.02
N GLN A 312 -9.50 -25.24 46.90
CA GLN A 312 -9.33 -26.69 46.84
C GLN A 312 -8.09 -27.15 47.62
N MET A 313 -6.94 -26.50 47.45
CA MET A 313 -5.74 -26.78 48.25
C MET A 313 -5.96 -26.52 49.73
N GLN A 314 -6.75 -25.51 50.08
CA GLN A 314 -7.09 -25.20 51.48
C GLN A 314 -7.95 -26.32 52.09
N LYS A 315 -8.91 -26.84 51.33
CA LYS A 315 -9.70 -28.00 51.72
C LYS A 315 -8.86 -29.27 51.86
N GLU A 316 -7.97 -29.54 50.90
CA GLU A 316 -7.02 -30.66 50.96
C GLU A 316 -6.07 -30.54 52.16
N SER A 317 -5.64 -29.32 52.50
CA SER A 317 -4.82 -29.06 53.69
C SER A 317 -5.60 -29.27 54.99
N GLU A 318 -6.90 -28.94 55.03
CA GLU A 318 -7.77 -29.22 56.19
C GLU A 318 -8.03 -30.72 56.33
N ASP A 319 -8.28 -31.43 55.23
CA ASP A 319 -8.48 -32.88 55.20
C ASP A 319 -7.19 -33.61 55.63
N LEU A 320 -6.02 -33.18 55.15
CA LEU A 320 -4.72 -33.70 55.59
C LEU A 320 -4.47 -33.43 57.08
N LYS A 321 -4.82 -32.24 57.57
CA LYS A 321 -4.69 -31.91 58.99
C LYS A 321 -5.58 -32.79 59.85
N SER A 322 -6.81 -33.05 59.42
CA SER A 322 -7.73 -34.00 60.08
C SER A 322 -7.15 -35.41 60.07
N GLY A 323 -6.65 -35.89 58.91
CA GLY A 323 -6.05 -37.22 58.79
C GLY A 323 -4.79 -37.40 59.63
N LEU A 324 -4.01 -36.32 59.81
CA LEU A 324 -2.81 -36.33 60.64
C LEU A 324 -3.14 -36.37 62.13
N GLU A 325 -4.20 -35.69 62.57
CA GLU A 325 -4.70 -35.84 63.94
C GLU A 325 -5.29 -37.24 64.19
N ASP A 326 -6.03 -37.82 63.24
CA ASP A 326 -6.52 -39.20 63.36
C ASP A 326 -5.37 -40.22 63.41
N TYR A 327 -4.29 -39.98 62.65
CA TYR A 327 -3.10 -40.81 62.69
C TYR A 327 -2.36 -40.67 64.01
N LYS A 328 -2.21 -39.43 64.51
CA LYS A 328 -1.59 -39.15 65.80
C LYS A 328 -2.36 -39.80 66.95
N THR A 329 -3.69 -39.72 66.94
CA THR A 329 -4.55 -40.37 67.93
C THR A 329 -4.39 -41.89 67.90
N ARG A 330 -4.27 -42.49 66.70
CA ARG A 330 -3.99 -43.93 66.54
C ARG A 330 -2.58 -44.32 66.96
N ALA A 331 -1.59 -43.47 66.69
CA ALA A 331 -0.21 -43.69 67.11
C ALA A 331 -0.08 -43.62 68.63
N GLU A 332 -0.73 -42.65 69.28
CA GLU A 332 -0.81 -42.54 70.74
C GLU A 332 -1.52 -43.75 71.35
N ALA A 333 -2.62 -44.23 70.76
CA ALA A 333 -3.28 -45.47 71.20
C ALA A 333 -2.37 -46.71 71.03
N GLY A 334 -1.62 -46.79 69.93
CA GLY A 334 -0.62 -47.84 69.71
C GLY A 334 0.52 -47.77 70.73
N GLN A 335 0.98 -46.56 71.08
CA GLN A 335 2.01 -46.34 72.09
C GLN A 335 1.55 -46.79 73.49
N VAL A 336 0.28 -46.52 73.83
CA VAL A 336 -0.35 -46.97 75.08
C VAL A 336 -0.42 -48.50 75.12
N GLU A 337 -0.78 -49.15 74.02
CA GLU A 337 -0.85 -50.62 73.94
C GLU A 337 0.55 -51.27 74.02
N ILE A 338 1.56 -50.67 73.39
CA ILE A 338 2.96 -51.08 73.54
C ILE A 338 3.41 -50.94 75.00
N GLY A 339 3.06 -49.83 75.67
CA GLY A 339 3.37 -49.64 77.10
C GLY A 339 2.67 -50.66 78.01
N ARG A 340 1.43 -51.05 77.67
CA ARG A 340 0.68 -52.11 78.36
C ARG A 340 1.40 -53.46 78.20
N LEU A 341 1.75 -53.83 76.97
CA LEU A 341 2.45 -55.08 76.66
C LEU A 341 3.85 -55.13 77.30
N GLN A 342 4.57 -54.01 77.35
CA GLN A 342 5.85 -53.92 78.05
C GLN A 342 5.69 -54.08 79.56
N SER A 343 4.63 -53.52 80.15
CA SER A 343 4.34 -53.70 81.58
C SER A 343 3.93 -55.14 81.90
N GLU A 344 3.20 -55.82 81.02
CA GLU A 344 2.87 -57.24 81.15
C GLU A 344 4.10 -58.14 80.99
N LEU A 345 5.00 -57.80 80.07
CA LEU A 345 6.27 -58.50 79.90
C LEU A 345 7.15 -58.35 81.15
N GLU A 346 7.25 -57.13 81.71
CA GLU A 346 8.04 -56.88 82.91
C GLU A 346 7.42 -57.56 84.13
N SER A 347 6.08 -57.53 84.29
CA SER A 347 5.37 -58.27 85.32
C SER A 347 5.61 -59.78 85.20
N SER A 348 5.54 -60.34 83.97
CA SER A 348 5.81 -61.76 83.74
C SER A 348 7.27 -62.12 84.03
N ARG A 349 8.19 -61.20 83.78
CA ARG A 349 9.62 -61.37 84.06
C ARG A 349 9.92 -61.31 85.56
N GLU A 350 9.28 -60.39 86.27
CA GLU A 350 9.30 -60.27 87.73
C GLU A 350 8.70 -61.52 88.39
N ASP A 351 7.56 -62.01 87.89
CA ASP A 351 6.94 -63.26 88.35
C ASP A 351 7.86 -64.46 88.12
N HIS A 352 8.54 -64.52 86.97
CA HIS A 352 9.53 -65.56 86.70
C HIS A 352 10.78 -65.46 87.58
N LEU A 353 11.24 -64.25 87.90
CA LEU A 353 12.37 -64.01 88.81
C LEU A 353 12.01 -64.35 90.26
N ASN A 354 10.78 -64.04 90.69
CA ASN A 354 10.25 -64.43 91.99
C ASN A 354 10.09 -65.96 92.10
N GLU A 355 9.66 -66.63 91.04
CA GLU A 355 9.60 -68.09 90.98
C GLU A 355 10.99 -68.73 90.99
N LEU A 356 11.97 -68.14 90.30
CA LEU A 356 13.38 -68.53 90.40
C LEU A 356 13.93 -68.33 91.82
N GLY A 357 13.57 -67.25 92.50
CA GLY A 357 13.90 -67.00 93.91
C GLY A 357 13.27 -68.03 94.86
N ARG A 358 12.03 -68.44 94.60
CA ARG A 358 11.35 -69.55 95.31
C ARG A 358 12.03 -70.89 95.06
N LEU A 359 12.40 -71.18 93.82
CA LEU A 359 13.11 -72.41 93.46
C LEU A 359 14.53 -72.45 94.05
N GLN A 360 15.19 -71.29 94.17
CA GLN A 360 16.51 -71.17 94.76
C GLN A 360 16.49 -71.28 96.29
N THR A 361 15.45 -70.76 96.95
CA THR A 361 15.21 -71.00 98.39
C THR A 361 14.83 -72.46 98.65
N ALA A 362 13.93 -73.05 97.85
CA ALA A 362 13.61 -74.48 97.91
C ALA A 362 14.83 -75.37 97.65
N LYS A 363 15.72 -74.99 96.72
CA LYS A 363 17.00 -75.64 96.47
C LYS A 363 17.92 -75.56 97.68
N SER A 364 18.04 -74.40 98.34
CA SER A 364 18.86 -74.27 99.56
C SER A 364 18.34 -75.09 100.74
N GLU A 365 17.02 -75.30 100.81
CA GLU A 365 16.36 -76.16 101.80
C GLU A 365 16.55 -77.64 101.49
N VAL A 366 16.54 -78.00 100.20
CA VAL A 366 16.91 -79.34 99.72
C VAL A 366 18.40 -79.61 99.95
N ASP A 367 19.30 -78.66 99.70
CA ASP A 367 20.74 -78.81 99.94
C ASP A 367 21.05 -79.00 101.44
N LYS A 368 20.32 -78.33 102.34
CA LYS A 368 20.37 -78.60 103.80
C LYS A 368 19.88 -80.01 104.16
N ARG A 369 18.79 -80.49 103.53
CA ARG A 369 18.29 -81.86 103.71
C ARG A 369 19.23 -82.90 103.10
N VAL A 370 19.90 -82.60 101.99
CA VAL A 370 20.91 -83.44 101.36
C VAL A 370 22.16 -83.54 102.23
N GLN A 371 22.56 -82.46 102.90
CA GLN A 371 23.67 -82.49 103.87
C GLN A 371 23.34 -83.36 105.10
N GLU A 372 22.12 -83.26 105.65
CA GLU A 372 21.65 -84.14 106.75
C GLU A 372 21.50 -85.62 106.34
N VAL A 373 21.12 -85.88 105.09
CA VAL A 373 21.08 -87.23 104.52
C VAL A 373 22.48 -87.75 104.23
N SER A 374 23.41 -86.90 103.81
CA SER A 374 24.82 -87.25 103.55
C SER A 374 25.56 -87.65 104.83
N ASP A 375 25.28 -86.99 105.96
CA ASP A 375 25.85 -87.34 107.25
C ASP A 375 25.28 -88.68 107.81
N LYS A 376 23.99 -88.98 107.54
CA LYS A 376 23.37 -90.29 107.83
C LYS A 376 23.78 -91.40 106.86
N LEU A 377 24.11 -91.05 105.61
CA LEU A 377 24.61 -91.99 104.60
C LEU A 377 26.05 -92.42 104.90
N ARG A 378 26.89 -91.53 105.44
CA ARG A 378 28.26 -91.86 105.87
C ARG A 378 28.30 -92.89 107.00
N GLU A 379 27.28 -92.91 107.86
CA GLU A 379 27.14 -93.85 108.98
C GLU A 379 26.62 -95.24 108.50
N THR A 380 25.70 -95.25 107.52
CA THR A 380 25.17 -96.50 106.91
C THR A 380 26.09 -97.12 105.85
N GLN A 381 27.01 -96.35 105.27
CA GLN A 381 27.98 -96.82 104.26
C GLN A 381 29.18 -97.57 104.88
N ILE A 382 29.45 -97.38 106.18
CA ILE A 382 30.43 -98.19 106.92
C ILE A 382 29.88 -99.60 107.21
N ASP A 383 28.57 -99.74 107.46
CA ASP A 383 27.92 -101.04 107.70
C ASP A 383 27.64 -101.82 106.40
N HIS A 384 27.35 -101.14 105.28
CA HIS A 384 27.13 -101.79 103.98
C HIS A 384 28.43 -102.25 103.28
N SER A 385 29.59 -101.64 103.61
CA SER A 385 30.92 -102.03 103.09
C SER A 385 31.28 -103.48 103.44
N ASN A 386 30.84 -103.99 104.59
CA ASN A 386 31.14 -105.36 105.04
C ASN A 386 30.19 -106.42 104.46
N VAL A 387 29.00 -106.03 103.98
CA VAL A 387 28.03 -106.94 103.33
C VAL A 387 28.20 -106.96 101.81
N SER A 388 28.63 -105.84 101.20
CA SER A 388 28.85 -105.70 99.76
C SER A 388 30.04 -106.54 99.22
N ALA A 389 31.10 -106.76 100.02
CA ALA A 389 32.23 -107.61 99.62
C ALA A 389 31.83 -109.09 99.39
N SER A 390 30.75 -109.55 100.04
CA SER A 390 30.24 -110.94 99.91
C SER A 390 29.27 -111.11 98.72
N LEU A 391 28.62 -110.03 98.26
CA LEU A 391 27.64 -110.08 97.17
C LEU A 391 28.27 -109.87 95.77
N ILE A 392 29.38 -109.10 95.68
CA ILE A 392 30.08 -108.82 94.42
C ILE A 392 30.70 -110.09 93.82
N SER A 393 31.21 -111.01 94.66
CA SER A 393 31.75 -112.32 94.24
C SER A 393 30.68 -113.27 93.65
N ALA A 394 29.41 -113.11 94.04
CA ALA A 394 28.31 -113.94 93.53
C ALA A 394 27.70 -113.38 92.23
N ASN A 395 27.70 -112.05 92.04
CA ASN A 395 27.12 -111.41 90.85
C ASN A 395 28.03 -111.45 89.60
N GLU A 396 29.37 -111.48 89.77
CA GLU A 396 30.32 -111.65 88.65
C GLU A 396 30.15 -112.99 87.91
N LYS A 397 29.69 -114.05 88.59
CA LYS A 397 29.42 -115.36 87.97
C LYS A 397 28.12 -115.40 87.15
N VAL A 398 27.15 -114.53 87.44
CA VAL A 398 25.85 -114.48 86.74
C VAL A 398 25.92 -113.58 85.50
N SER A 399 26.61 -112.44 85.56
CA SER A 399 26.78 -111.54 84.41
C SER A 399 27.58 -112.15 83.26
N LYS A 400 28.50 -113.09 83.53
CA LYS A 400 29.29 -113.75 82.48
C LYS A 400 28.47 -114.71 81.63
N VAL A 401 27.50 -115.41 82.21
CA VAL A 401 26.63 -116.38 81.51
C VAL A 401 25.51 -115.68 80.72
N ARG A 402 25.03 -114.52 81.21
CA ARG A 402 24.01 -113.73 80.50
C ARG A 402 24.56 -113.04 79.24
N GLY A 403 25.80 -112.54 79.30
CA GLY A 403 26.45 -111.88 78.17
C GLY A 403 26.74 -112.80 76.97
N GLU A 404 26.95 -114.11 77.20
CA GLU A 404 27.20 -115.09 76.13
C GLU A 404 25.90 -115.53 75.42
N TYR A 405 24.74 -115.45 76.08
CA TYR A 405 23.44 -115.80 75.50
C TYR A 405 22.83 -114.67 74.65
N GLU A 406 22.91 -113.42 75.12
CA GLU A 406 22.38 -112.24 74.40
C GLU A 406 23.22 -111.89 73.16
N ALA A 407 24.54 -112.16 73.19
CA ALA A 407 25.41 -112.00 72.02
C ALA A 407 25.09 -112.99 70.89
N LEU A 408 24.72 -114.24 71.22
CA LEU A 408 24.39 -115.27 70.23
C LEU A 408 23.03 -115.00 69.54
N GLN A 409 22.06 -114.47 70.28
CA GLN A 409 20.73 -114.11 69.78
C GLN A 409 20.76 -112.93 68.79
N LEU A 410 21.55 -111.89 69.08
CA LEU A 410 21.70 -110.73 68.19
C LEU A 410 22.39 -111.07 66.86
N THR A 411 23.33 -112.01 66.84
CA THR A 411 23.93 -112.51 65.58
C THR A 411 22.93 -113.30 64.71
N ALA A 412 22.05 -114.10 65.32
CA ALA A 412 21.06 -114.88 64.57
C ALA A 412 19.96 -114.00 63.94
N GLU A 413 19.45 -113.02 64.68
CA GLU A 413 18.44 -112.05 64.19
C GLU A 413 19.02 -111.05 63.18
N GLY A 414 20.34 -110.83 63.21
CA GLY A 414 21.08 -110.05 62.20
C GLY A 414 21.14 -110.77 60.84
N TYR A 415 21.45 -112.07 60.83
CA TYR A 415 21.53 -112.84 59.57
C TYR A 415 20.17 -113.03 58.89
N ILE A 416 19.07 -113.14 59.64
CA ILE A 416 17.72 -113.27 59.08
C ILE A 416 17.28 -111.97 58.36
N ARG A 417 17.48 -110.81 59.00
CA ARG A 417 17.11 -109.50 58.40
C ARG A 417 17.95 -109.14 57.18
N ASP A 418 19.21 -109.57 57.13
CA ASP A 418 20.07 -109.34 55.96
C ASP A 418 19.70 -110.25 54.77
N LEU A 419 19.21 -111.46 55.03
CA LEU A 419 18.68 -112.36 54.01
C LEU A 419 17.36 -111.83 53.40
N GLU A 420 16.44 -111.33 54.23
CA GLU A 420 15.17 -110.75 53.77
C GLU A 420 15.40 -109.49 52.92
N ARG A 421 16.31 -108.59 53.35
CA ARG A 421 16.67 -107.39 52.56
C ARG A 421 17.30 -107.73 51.21
N LYS A 422 18.15 -108.77 51.15
CA LYS A 422 18.75 -109.23 49.89
C LYS A 422 17.71 -109.86 48.97
N ASN A 423 16.78 -110.64 49.49
CA ASN A 423 15.71 -111.25 48.69
C ASN A 423 14.78 -110.19 48.09
N GLN A 424 14.43 -109.16 48.86
CA GLN A 424 13.57 -108.07 48.39
C GLN A 424 14.25 -107.21 47.31
N ARG A 425 15.56 -106.99 47.45
CA ARG A 425 16.38 -106.29 46.45
C ARG A 425 16.54 -107.08 45.14
N ILE A 426 16.58 -108.41 45.21
CA ILE A 426 16.64 -109.29 44.03
C ILE A 426 15.32 -109.23 43.25
N SER A 427 14.16 -109.35 43.91
CA SER A 427 12.86 -109.24 43.23
C SER A 427 12.60 -107.86 42.58
N GLU A 428 13.10 -106.77 43.18
CA GLU A 428 13.00 -105.42 42.60
C GLU A 428 13.88 -105.27 41.35
N LEU A 429 15.08 -105.86 41.36
CA LEU A 429 16.02 -105.80 40.24
C LEU A 429 15.58 -106.70 39.06
N GLU A 430 14.99 -107.86 39.33
CA GLU A 430 14.41 -108.74 38.30
C GLU A 430 13.24 -108.03 37.59
N LYS A 431 12.34 -107.39 38.33
CA LYS A 431 11.23 -106.63 37.76
C LYS A 431 11.70 -105.42 36.93
N ALA A 432 12.70 -104.68 37.40
CA ALA A 432 13.28 -103.55 36.67
C ALA A 432 14.07 -103.98 35.42
N SER A 433 14.63 -105.20 35.42
CA SER A 433 15.28 -105.80 34.25
C SER A 433 14.26 -106.20 33.18
N ASP A 434 13.17 -106.87 33.57
CA ASP A 434 12.11 -107.29 32.66
C ASP A 434 11.40 -106.09 32.01
N GLU A 435 11.17 -105.00 32.75
CA GLU A 435 10.60 -103.75 32.23
C GLU A 435 11.56 -103.01 31.27
N LYS A 436 12.88 -103.07 31.51
CA LYS A 436 13.89 -102.54 30.58
C LYS A 436 13.97 -103.36 29.31
N ASP A 437 13.96 -104.68 29.39
CA ASP A 437 14.02 -105.56 28.22
C ASP A 437 12.77 -105.44 27.34
N ALA A 438 11.58 -105.23 27.94
CA ALA A 438 10.36 -104.91 27.21
C ALA A 438 10.43 -103.52 26.53
N SER A 439 11.01 -102.51 27.19
CA SER A 439 11.18 -101.15 26.61
C SER A 439 12.22 -101.11 25.48
N ILE A 440 13.30 -101.88 25.59
CA ILE A 440 14.33 -102.02 24.55
C ILE A 440 13.73 -102.69 23.30
N LYS A 441 12.91 -103.73 23.48
CA LYS A 441 12.26 -104.44 22.36
C LYS A 441 11.34 -103.53 21.53
N VAL A 442 10.58 -102.64 22.18
CA VAL A 442 9.73 -101.63 21.50
C VAL A 442 10.55 -100.53 20.81
N ARG A 443 11.68 -100.12 21.40
CA ARG A 443 12.61 -99.15 20.80
C ARG A 443 13.29 -99.71 19.54
N ASP A 444 13.71 -100.97 19.58
CA ASP A 444 14.40 -101.62 18.45
C ASP A 444 13.45 -101.81 17.26
N GLU A 445 12.17 -102.14 17.49
CA GLU A 445 11.15 -102.20 16.41
C GLU A 445 10.86 -100.81 15.79
N THR A 446 10.92 -99.74 16.59
CA THR A 446 10.71 -98.36 16.12
C THR A 446 11.94 -97.83 15.37
N ILE A 447 13.15 -98.16 15.81
CA ILE A 447 14.39 -97.80 15.12
C ILE A 447 14.50 -98.52 13.77
N ASN A 448 14.11 -99.80 13.71
CA ASN A 448 14.19 -100.58 12.47
C ASN A 448 13.19 -100.08 11.41
N THR A 449 12.01 -99.61 11.81
CA THR A 449 11.02 -98.98 10.91
C THR A 449 11.50 -97.62 10.38
N HIS A 450 12.14 -96.80 11.22
CA HIS A 450 12.76 -95.53 10.79
C HIS A 450 13.98 -95.73 9.86
N ILE A 451 14.83 -96.75 10.11
CA ILE A 451 15.97 -97.10 9.25
C ILE A 451 15.50 -97.56 7.87
N GLN A 452 14.43 -98.36 7.78
CA GLN A 452 13.88 -98.75 6.49
C GLN A 452 13.25 -97.57 5.75
N SER A 453 12.53 -96.68 6.43
CA SER A 453 11.94 -95.49 5.81
C SER A 453 13.00 -94.52 5.28
N ALA A 454 14.06 -94.26 6.06
CA ALA A 454 15.21 -93.45 5.65
C ALA A 454 16.03 -94.11 4.52
N SER A 455 16.21 -95.43 4.56
CA SER A 455 16.87 -96.18 3.48
C SER A 455 16.08 -96.16 2.17
N THR A 456 14.74 -96.07 2.23
CA THR A 456 13.89 -96.01 1.03
C THR A 456 13.89 -94.60 0.44
N PHE A 457 13.91 -93.57 1.30
CA PHE A 457 14.03 -92.16 0.90
C PHE A 457 15.40 -91.83 0.29
N LEU A 458 16.50 -92.30 0.90
CA LEU A 458 17.87 -92.10 0.37
C LEU A 458 18.09 -92.82 -0.96
N ARG A 459 17.41 -93.95 -1.19
CA ARG A 459 17.49 -94.69 -2.46
C ARG A 459 16.73 -94.00 -3.60
N HIS A 460 15.78 -93.13 -3.30
CA HIS A 460 15.09 -92.28 -4.29
C HIS A 460 15.82 -90.98 -4.62
N LEU A 461 16.80 -90.58 -3.81
CA LEU A 461 17.63 -89.39 -4.04
C LEU A 461 18.99 -89.71 -4.69
N SER A 462 19.30 -91.00 -4.87
CA SER A 462 20.55 -91.51 -5.45
C SER A 462 20.47 -91.76 -6.96
N SER A 463 19.86 -90.86 -7.73
CA SER A 463 20.14 -90.76 -9.17
C SER A 463 20.84 -89.42 -9.45
N ASN A 464 22.16 -89.50 -9.53
CA ASN A 464 23.09 -88.53 -10.11
C ASN A 464 23.02 -87.10 -9.56
N VAL A 465 23.86 -86.81 -8.56
CA VAL A 465 24.98 -85.83 -8.63
C VAL A 465 25.57 -85.71 -7.21
N GLU A 466 26.80 -86.20 -7.05
CA GLU A 466 27.64 -85.86 -5.91
C GLU A 466 28.05 -84.39 -6.02
N SER A 467 27.80 -83.63 -4.97
CA SER A 467 28.39 -82.32 -4.77
C SER A 467 28.51 -82.15 -3.26
N ASP A 468 29.74 -82.17 -2.74
CA ASP A 468 30.08 -81.91 -1.34
C ASP A 468 29.47 -80.60 -0.81
N THR A 469 29.10 -79.69 -1.71
CA THR A 469 28.32 -78.49 -1.43
C THR A 469 26.93 -78.78 -0.86
N TRP A 470 26.24 -79.84 -1.31
CA TRP A 470 24.93 -80.24 -0.78
C TRP A 470 25.04 -81.02 0.52
N LYS A 471 26.15 -81.74 0.73
CA LYS A 471 26.44 -82.38 2.02
C LYS A 471 26.73 -81.34 3.10
N GLY A 472 27.47 -80.27 2.77
CA GLY A 472 27.69 -79.14 3.69
C GLY A 472 26.44 -78.30 3.98
N VAL A 473 25.52 -78.16 3.01
CA VAL A 473 24.21 -77.52 3.23
C VAL A 473 23.28 -78.44 4.02
N ALA A 474 23.22 -79.74 3.72
CA ALA A 474 22.38 -80.70 4.43
C ALA A 474 22.88 -80.99 5.85
N GLU A 475 24.20 -81.07 6.09
CA GLU A 475 24.75 -81.24 7.45
C GLU A 475 24.52 -80.00 8.33
N ARG A 476 24.48 -78.78 7.77
CA ARG A 476 24.10 -77.57 8.55
C ARG A 476 22.59 -77.44 8.73
N VAL A 477 21.79 -77.71 7.68
CA VAL A 477 20.32 -77.59 7.74
C VAL A 477 19.66 -78.70 8.57
N LEU A 478 20.24 -79.91 8.60
CA LEU A 478 19.70 -81.03 9.39
C LEU A 478 20.21 -81.08 10.84
N VAL A 479 21.37 -80.45 11.16
CA VAL A 479 21.85 -80.33 12.54
C VAL A 479 21.14 -79.19 13.29
N ASP A 480 20.73 -78.11 12.60
CA ASP A 480 19.95 -77.01 13.21
C ASP A 480 18.48 -77.35 13.48
N SER A 481 17.93 -78.35 12.80
CA SER A 481 16.53 -78.78 13.02
C SER A 481 16.28 -79.40 14.40
N ALA A 482 17.35 -79.74 15.15
CA ALA A 482 17.27 -80.26 16.51
C ALA A 482 17.65 -79.24 17.60
N SER A 483 17.99 -77.99 17.24
CA SER A 483 18.48 -76.98 18.20
C SER A 483 17.75 -75.64 18.21
N THR A 484 16.75 -75.39 17.35
CA THR A 484 15.76 -74.33 17.61
C THR A 484 14.69 -74.81 18.60
N SER A 485 15.14 -75.17 19.81
CA SER A 485 14.30 -75.02 20.98
C SER A 485 14.10 -73.52 21.15
N LEU A 486 12.94 -73.00 20.70
CA LEU A 486 12.43 -71.68 21.07
C LEU A 486 12.51 -71.58 22.59
N THR A 487 13.59 -70.98 23.09
CA THR A 487 13.82 -70.81 24.52
C THR A 487 12.73 -69.92 25.08
N SER A 488 11.96 -70.50 25.99
CA SER A 488 11.04 -69.88 26.95
C SER A 488 10.00 -68.91 26.40
N ALA A 489 8.75 -69.24 26.67
CA ALA A 489 7.52 -68.50 26.38
C ALA A 489 7.42 -67.12 27.09
N GLU A 490 8.53 -66.45 27.42
CA GLU A 490 8.55 -65.19 28.17
C GLU A 490 9.03 -63.99 27.33
N TRP A 491 9.74 -64.18 26.21
CA TRP A 491 10.29 -63.07 25.43
C TRP A 491 9.63 -62.92 24.05
N GLN A 492 8.77 -61.91 23.90
CA GLN A 492 8.30 -61.45 22.58
C GLN A 492 9.27 -60.41 22.00
N PRO A 493 9.45 -60.28 20.69
CA PRO A 493 10.21 -59.17 20.14
C PRO A 493 9.36 -57.87 20.19
N TRP A 494 9.99 -56.71 20.32
CA TRP A 494 9.36 -55.39 20.23
C TRP A 494 9.09 -55.01 18.78
N VAL A 495 7.90 -54.47 18.53
CA VAL A 495 7.47 -54.00 17.20
C VAL A 495 8.12 -52.65 16.91
N ILE A 496 8.82 -52.52 15.79
CA ILE A 496 9.44 -51.25 15.38
C ILE A 496 8.45 -50.46 14.53
N PHE A 497 7.95 -49.35 15.07
CA PHE A 497 7.08 -48.42 14.37
C PHE A 497 7.85 -47.46 13.46
N PRO A 498 7.17 -46.84 12.47
CA PRO A 498 7.78 -45.84 11.62
C PRO A 498 8.40 -44.69 12.43
N SER A 499 9.70 -44.50 12.25
CA SER A 499 10.48 -43.49 12.96
C SER A 499 10.02 -42.08 12.60
N TRP A 500 10.05 -41.16 13.57
CA TRP A 500 9.89 -39.72 13.36
C TRP A 500 11.28 -39.11 13.15
N SER A 501 11.92 -39.47 12.05
CA SER A 501 13.19 -38.91 11.60
C SER A 501 13.13 -38.60 10.11
N GLY A 502 13.92 -37.62 9.67
CA GLY A 502 14.16 -37.39 8.24
C GLY A 502 15.13 -38.39 7.60
N ASP A 503 15.76 -39.26 8.41
CA ASP A 503 16.66 -40.31 7.92
C ASP A 503 15.88 -41.42 7.22
N VAL A 504 16.12 -41.56 5.91
CA VAL A 504 15.48 -42.57 5.05
C VAL A 504 15.83 -43.99 5.51
N SER A 505 17.00 -44.20 6.14
CA SER A 505 17.40 -45.51 6.67
C SER A 505 16.55 -46.00 7.84
N LEU A 506 15.80 -45.09 8.48
CA LEU A 506 14.91 -45.38 9.60
C LEU A 506 13.44 -45.50 9.19
N ALA A 507 13.16 -45.43 7.89
CA ALA A 507 11.83 -45.65 7.36
C ALA A 507 11.48 -47.14 7.45
N THR A 508 10.29 -47.44 7.97
CA THR A 508 9.70 -48.78 7.90
C THR A 508 8.55 -48.76 6.91
N TRP A 509 8.44 -49.84 6.12
CA TRP A 509 7.37 -50.07 5.15
C TRP A 509 7.09 -51.57 5.06
N GLU A 510 5.88 -51.94 4.67
CA GLU A 510 5.52 -53.36 4.50
C GLU A 510 6.14 -53.89 3.21
N ASP A 511 7.08 -54.83 3.35
CA ASP A 511 7.66 -55.51 2.20
C ASP A 511 6.71 -56.60 1.69
N THR A 512 6.37 -56.56 0.41
CA THR A 512 5.50 -57.57 -0.20
C THR A 512 6.28 -58.83 -0.59
N ARG A 513 7.61 -58.79 -0.53
CA ARG A 513 8.48 -59.93 -0.85
C ARG A 513 8.42 -60.99 0.25
N GLY A 514 8.59 -62.24 -0.16
CA GLY A 514 8.68 -63.38 0.75
C GLY A 514 9.86 -63.24 1.73
N PRO A 515 9.76 -63.82 2.93
CA PRO A 515 10.77 -63.66 3.99
C PRO A 515 12.16 -64.19 3.60
N GLU A 516 12.24 -65.21 2.75
CA GLU A 516 13.49 -65.74 2.23
C GLU A 516 14.20 -64.72 1.31
N ALA A 517 13.45 -64.00 0.47
CA ALA A 517 13.99 -62.96 -0.40
C ALA A 517 14.48 -61.75 0.39
N VAL A 518 13.76 -61.39 1.46
CA VAL A 518 14.16 -60.34 2.40
C VAL A 518 15.45 -60.74 3.13
N ALA A 519 15.53 -61.97 3.63
CA ALA A 519 16.72 -62.48 4.28
C ALA A 519 17.96 -62.49 3.36
N LEU A 520 17.81 -62.89 2.08
CA LEU A 520 18.91 -62.82 1.11
C LEU A 520 19.37 -61.38 0.85
N ASN A 521 18.45 -60.42 0.75
CA ASN A 521 18.81 -59.01 0.60
C ASN A 521 19.55 -58.48 1.83
N LEU A 522 19.13 -58.86 3.04
CA LEU A 522 19.83 -58.52 4.28
C LEU A 522 21.27 -59.04 4.27
N LEU A 523 21.49 -60.29 3.84
CA LEU A 523 22.83 -60.85 3.71
C LEU A 523 23.71 -60.03 2.77
N VAL A 524 23.17 -59.55 1.65
CA VAL A 524 23.91 -58.72 0.69
C VAL A 524 24.26 -57.36 1.30
N ILE A 525 23.30 -56.66 1.90
CA ILE A 525 23.49 -55.32 2.49
C ILE A 525 24.48 -55.36 3.66
N LEU A 526 24.40 -56.40 4.50
CA LEU A 526 25.24 -56.54 5.70
C LEU A 526 26.66 -57.03 5.38
N LYS A 527 26.84 -57.88 4.35
CA LYS A 527 28.18 -58.35 3.94
C LYS A 527 28.94 -57.33 3.13
N ASP A 528 28.26 -56.58 2.27
CA ASP A 528 28.90 -55.58 1.41
C ASP A 528 28.76 -54.16 1.98
N LYS A 529 29.89 -53.63 2.49
CA LYS A 529 29.97 -52.29 3.07
C LYS A 529 29.75 -51.15 2.06
N SER A 530 29.68 -51.46 0.77
CA SER A 530 29.39 -50.47 -0.29
C SER A 530 27.90 -50.30 -0.59
N VAL A 531 27.05 -51.24 -0.15
CA VAL A 531 25.61 -51.24 -0.44
C VAL A 531 24.86 -50.33 0.53
N ASP A 532 23.99 -49.46 0.03
CA ASP A 532 23.23 -48.50 0.84
C ASP A 532 22.36 -49.17 1.92
N THR A 533 22.26 -48.54 3.11
CA THR A 533 21.49 -49.05 4.26
C THR A 533 20.07 -48.49 4.32
N LYS A 534 19.63 -47.69 3.34
CA LYS A 534 18.28 -47.08 3.30
C LYS A 534 17.11 -48.03 3.58
N ASP A 535 17.15 -49.24 3.04
CA ASP A 535 16.05 -50.20 3.22
C ASP A 535 16.29 -51.19 4.37
N LEU A 536 17.40 -51.07 5.09
CA LEU A 536 17.86 -52.08 6.03
C LEU A 536 16.88 -52.26 7.20
N LEU A 537 16.40 -51.18 7.81
CA LEU A 537 15.46 -51.28 8.94
C LEU A 537 14.12 -51.90 8.52
N ALA A 538 13.60 -51.54 7.34
CA ALA A 538 12.38 -52.12 6.79
C ALA A 538 12.53 -53.63 6.55
N LEU A 539 13.66 -54.05 5.97
CA LEU A 539 13.97 -55.46 5.74
C LEU A 539 14.15 -56.25 7.05
N LEU A 540 14.84 -55.68 8.05
CA LEU A 540 14.99 -56.30 9.38
C LEU A 540 13.64 -56.43 10.08
N HIS A 541 12.81 -55.39 10.04
CA HIS A 541 11.47 -55.41 10.61
C HIS A 541 10.57 -56.49 9.98
N HIS A 542 10.59 -56.59 8.64
CA HIS A 542 9.82 -57.60 7.91
C HIS A 542 10.29 -59.01 8.22
N LEU A 543 11.61 -59.22 8.30
CA LEU A 543 12.17 -60.52 8.68
C LEU A 543 11.77 -60.92 10.10
N GLN A 544 11.84 -59.99 11.07
CA GLN A 544 11.44 -60.23 12.45
C GLN A 544 9.97 -60.66 12.54
N LYS A 545 9.06 -59.98 11.84
CA LYS A 545 7.64 -60.33 11.78
C LYS A 545 7.42 -61.72 11.19
N ALA A 546 8.12 -62.04 10.11
CA ALA A 546 7.97 -63.33 9.43
C ALA A 546 8.53 -64.53 10.23
N ILE A 547 9.55 -64.32 11.07
CA ILE A 547 10.09 -65.35 11.98
C ILE A 547 9.07 -65.69 13.06
N ASP A 548 8.38 -64.68 13.61
CA ASP A 548 7.36 -64.84 14.66
C ASP A 548 6.11 -65.59 14.14
N GLU A 549 5.78 -65.45 12.85
CA GLU A 549 4.61 -66.07 12.21
C GLU A 549 4.81 -67.56 11.78
N LEU A 550 5.93 -68.20 12.19
CA LEU A 550 6.17 -69.66 12.25
C LEU A 550 6.02 -70.49 10.95
N LYS A 551 5.99 -69.87 9.76
CA LYS A 551 5.78 -70.57 8.46
C LYS A 551 6.90 -70.43 7.42
N SER A 552 8.08 -69.91 7.78
CA SER A 552 9.13 -69.58 6.80
C SER A 552 10.31 -70.57 6.79
N MET A 553 10.91 -70.78 5.60
CA MET A 553 12.19 -71.48 5.43
C MET A 553 13.40 -70.65 5.92
N VAL A 554 13.19 -69.49 6.55
CA VAL A 554 14.24 -68.65 7.14
C VAL A 554 15.12 -69.41 8.14
N THR A 555 14.61 -70.44 8.81
CA THR A 555 15.42 -71.33 9.66
C THR A 555 16.57 -72.01 8.89
N SER A 556 16.37 -72.32 7.59
CA SER A 556 17.39 -72.93 6.74
C SER A 556 18.54 -71.99 6.37
N ILE A 557 18.37 -70.68 6.59
CA ILE A 557 19.39 -69.63 6.37
C ILE A 557 19.75 -68.89 7.67
N ALA A 558 19.28 -69.37 8.82
CA ALA A 558 19.52 -68.75 10.13
C ALA A 558 21.01 -68.58 10.40
N GLN A 559 21.83 -69.62 10.18
CA GLN A 559 23.27 -69.53 10.41
C GLN A 559 23.97 -68.47 9.56
N LEU A 560 23.58 -68.33 8.28
CA LEU A 560 24.13 -67.31 7.40
C LEU A 560 23.74 -65.90 7.86
N LEU A 561 22.51 -65.74 8.36
CA LEU A 561 22.03 -64.49 8.92
C LEU A 561 22.78 -64.15 10.21
N LEU A 562 22.92 -65.10 11.15
CA LEU A 562 23.68 -64.91 12.39
C LEU A 562 25.14 -64.50 12.11
N GLU A 563 25.81 -65.16 11.15
CA GLU A 563 27.16 -64.80 10.71
C GLU A 563 27.22 -63.37 10.13
N ALA A 564 26.28 -63.00 9.25
CA ALA A 564 26.25 -61.68 8.64
C ALA A 564 25.95 -60.57 9.67
N LEU A 565 25.01 -60.82 10.58
CA LEU A 565 24.68 -59.91 11.66
C LEU A 565 25.88 -59.72 12.58
N GLY A 566 26.54 -60.81 12.98
CA GLY A 566 27.76 -60.78 13.80
C GLY A 566 28.91 -59.99 13.14
N GLY A 567 29.10 -60.16 11.83
CA GLY A 567 30.10 -59.40 11.07
C GLY A 567 29.78 -57.90 10.93
N ALA A 568 28.50 -57.53 11.00
CA ALA A 568 28.03 -56.15 10.83
C ALA A 568 27.94 -55.36 12.14
N VAL A 569 28.15 -55.97 13.30
CA VAL A 569 28.04 -55.32 14.63
C VAL A 569 28.82 -53.99 14.71
N GLY A 570 30.05 -53.97 14.20
CA GLY A 570 30.91 -52.78 14.18
C GLY A 570 30.76 -51.88 12.95
N ASP A 571 29.73 -52.07 12.12
CA ASP A 571 29.49 -51.22 10.95
C ASP A 571 29.00 -49.82 11.40
N SER A 572 29.76 -48.79 11.01
CA SER A 572 29.49 -47.41 11.36
C SER A 572 28.28 -46.81 10.63
N ARG A 573 27.82 -47.46 9.55
CA ARG A 573 26.61 -47.04 8.80
C ARG A 573 25.32 -47.37 9.56
N LEU A 574 25.39 -48.29 10.52
CA LEU A 574 24.22 -48.77 11.24
C LEU A 574 23.82 -47.83 12.36
N HIS A 575 22.63 -47.26 12.23
CA HIS A 575 21.93 -46.59 13.33
C HIS A 575 21.59 -47.56 14.49
N LEU A 576 21.37 -47.00 15.69
CA LEU A 576 20.98 -47.70 16.91
C LEU A 576 19.79 -48.66 16.69
N MET A 577 18.76 -48.21 15.96
CA MET A 577 17.57 -49.01 15.65
C MET A 577 17.86 -50.26 14.81
N HIS A 578 18.84 -50.19 13.88
CA HIS A 578 19.26 -51.37 13.13
C HIS A 578 19.88 -52.39 14.08
N ARG A 579 20.85 -51.95 14.90
CA ARG A 579 21.53 -52.81 15.87
C ARG A 579 20.55 -53.44 16.85
N PHE A 580 19.57 -52.67 17.31
CA PHE A 580 18.50 -53.18 18.17
C PHE A 580 17.68 -54.27 17.46
N ALA A 581 17.22 -54.02 16.23
CA ALA A 581 16.50 -55.02 15.43
C ALA A 581 17.33 -56.29 15.20
N MET A 582 18.64 -56.15 14.96
CA MET A 582 19.56 -57.27 14.83
C MET A 582 19.61 -58.10 16.11
N CYS A 583 19.71 -57.48 17.30
CA CYS A 583 19.65 -58.19 18.58
C CYS A 583 18.36 -58.99 18.72
N GLN A 584 17.21 -58.40 18.35
CA GLN A 584 15.93 -59.10 18.43
C GLN A 584 15.87 -60.33 17.53
N ILE A 585 16.36 -60.22 16.29
CA ILE A 585 16.41 -61.34 15.35
C ILE A 585 17.37 -62.42 15.83
N VAL A 586 18.54 -62.05 16.36
CA VAL A 586 19.50 -63.02 16.92
C VAL A 586 18.88 -63.76 18.10
N SER A 587 18.17 -63.08 18.99
CA SER A 587 17.46 -63.73 20.11
C SER A 587 16.37 -64.70 19.67
N LEU A 588 15.80 -64.51 18.46
CA LEU A 588 14.80 -65.43 17.89
C LEU A 588 15.43 -66.62 17.15
N LEU A 589 16.59 -66.44 16.52
CA LEU A 589 17.20 -67.43 15.62
C LEU A 589 18.36 -68.23 16.24
N GLY A 590 19.14 -67.63 17.15
CA GLY A 590 20.38 -68.20 17.65
C GLY A 590 20.21 -69.09 18.87
N SER A 591 21.14 -70.03 19.07
CA SER A 591 21.27 -70.75 20.34
C SER A 591 21.66 -69.79 21.48
N THR A 592 21.39 -70.17 22.73
CA THR A 592 21.73 -69.33 23.91
C THR A 592 23.20 -68.89 23.92
N ALA A 593 24.12 -69.75 23.46
CA ALA A 593 25.54 -69.44 23.37
C ALA A 593 25.86 -68.40 22.28
N GLU A 594 25.26 -68.54 21.09
CA GLU A 594 25.44 -67.58 19.98
C GLU A 594 24.82 -66.23 20.30
N VAL A 595 23.64 -66.22 20.92
CA VAL A 595 23.01 -64.99 21.43
C VAL A 595 23.94 -64.30 22.42
N GLN A 596 24.50 -65.03 23.38
CA GLN A 596 25.42 -64.46 24.36
C GLN A 596 26.67 -63.87 23.71
N GLN A 597 27.28 -64.56 22.74
CA GLN A 597 28.46 -64.07 22.00
C GLN A 597 28.13 -62.82 21.17
N PHE A 598 26.99 -62.81 20.48
CA PHE A 598 26.54 -61.67 19.70
C PHE A 598 26.27 -60.46 20.60
N MET A 599 25.59 -60.65 21.72
CA MET A 599 25.30 -59.59 22.68
C MET A 599 26.58 -59.02 23.30
N GLN A 600 27.59 -59.85 23.59
CA GLN A 600 28.91 -59.37 24.01
C GLN A 600 29.63 -58.54 22.93
N ALA A 601 29.58 -59.00 21.67
CA ALA A 601 30.16 -58.24 20.56
C ALA A 601 29.43 -56.91 20.34
N MET A 602 28.11 -56.92 20.47
CA MET A 602 27.27 -55.72 20.37
C MET A 602 27.56 -54.73 21.48
N ASP A 603 27.71 -55.19 22.72
CA ASP A 603 28.07 -54.35 23.86
C ASP A 603 29.46 -53.69 23.69
N ALA A 604 30.42 -54.41 23.11
CA ALA A 604 31.73 -53.87 22.78
C ALA A 604 31.68 -52.79 21.68
N ALA A 605 30.76 -52.89 20.73
CA ALA A 605 30.61 -51.91 19.64
C ALA A 605 29.71 -50.72 20.03
N ASP A 606 28.62 -50.98 20.74
CA ASP A 606 27.65 -49.99 21.21
C ASP A 606 26.99 -50.44 22.53
N PRO A 607 27.54 -50.07 23.70
CA PRO A 607 27.05 -50.52 25.01
C PRO A 607 25.66 -49.95 25.36
N ARG A 608 25.11 -49.05 24.54
CA ARG A 608 23.76 -48.52 24.70
C ARG A 608 22.71 -49.55 24.29
N ILE A 609 23.03 -50.41 23.32
CA ILE A 609 22.10 -51.43 22.80
C ILE A 609 21.81 -52.49 23.87
N GLN A 610 22.84 -53.02 24.52
CA GLN A 610 22.66 -54.02 25.56
C GLN A 610 21.84 -53.47 26.73
N ARG A 611 22.12 -52.23 27.15
CA ARG A 611 21.36 -51.55 28.21
C ARG A 611 19.90 -51.38 27.82
N LEU A 612 19.64 -50.89 26.60
CA LEU A 612 18.28 -50.75 26.07
C LEU A 612 17.54 -52.09 26.01
N PHE A 613 18.20 -53.15 25.49
CA PHE A 613 17.62 -54.49 25.37
C PHE A 613 17.24 -55.08 26.74
N ASN A 614 18.15 -54.99 27.71
CA ASN A 614 17.90 -55.46 29.07
C ASN A 614 16.79 -54.65 29.76
N ALA A 615 16.80 -53.32 29.61
CA ALA A 615 15.82 -52.44 30.23
C ALA A 615 14.41 -52.65 29.65
N LEU A 616 14.31 -52.83 28.33
CA LEU A 616 13.05 -53.21 27.66
C LEU A 616 12.56 -54.59 28.12
N GLY A 617 13.46 -55.55 28.32
CA GLY A 617 13.12 -56.86 28.90
C GLY A 617 12.56 -56.73 30.33
N ALA A 618 13.23 -55.95 31.19
CA ALA A 618 12.80 -55.70 32.56
C ALA A 618 11.48 -54.92 32.63
N TYR A 619 11.29 -53.93 31.77
CA TYR A 619 10.09 -53.09 31.76
C TYR A 619 8.80 -53.84 31.43
N ARG A 620 8.89 -54.94 30.67
CA ARG A 620 7.76 -55.85 30.46
C ARG A 620 7.41 -56.70 31.68
N LEU A 621 8.41 -57.02 32.51
CA LEU A 621 8.21 -57.81 33.73
C LEU A 621 7.69 -56.91 34.87
N ASP A 622 8.11 -55.66 34.91
CA ASP A 622 7.77 -54.67 35.93
C ASP A 622 7.04 -53.48 35.28
N ASN A 623 5.73 -53.65 35.04
CA ASN A 623 4.80 -52.76 34.31
C ASN A 623 4.72 -51.29 34.81
N SER A 624 5.60 -50.85 35.70
CA SER A 624 5.47 -49.59 36.40
C SER A 624 6.57 -48.57 36.09
N VAL A 625 7.82 -48.98 35.81
CA VAL A 625 8.94 -48.05 35.63
C VAL A 625 10.03 -48.62 34.71
N PHE A 626 10.45 -47.85 33.70
CA PHE A 626 11.61 -48.20 32.88
C PHE A 626 12.89 -47.96 33.68
N PRO A 627 13.67 -49.00 34.05
CA PRO A 627 14.69 -48.93 35.11
C PRO A 627 16.02 -48.29 34.68
N MET A 628 15.98 -47.37 33.70
CA MET A 628 17.16 -46.75 33.10
C MET A 628 17.22 -45.27 33.50
N GLU A 629 18.38 -44.79 33.95
CA GLU A 629 18.58 -43.37 34.32
C GLU A 629 18.32 -42.44 33.12
N GLU A 630 18.66 -42.91 31.92
CA GLU A 630 18.39 -42.22 30.67
C GLU A 630 16.94 -42.40 30.18
N ALA A 631 16.01 -42.86 31.02
CA ALA A 631 14.60 -43.02 30.64
C ALA A 631 13.63 -42.28 31.58
N ILE A 632 12.52 -41.83 31.01
CA ILE A 632 11.38 -41.29 31.76
C ILE A 632 10.09 -41.97 31.35
N SER A 633 9.23 -42.26 32.32
CA SER A 633 7.96 -42.94 32.10
C SER A 633 6.78 -41.98 32.26
N TYR A 634 5.80 -42.11 31.37
CA TYR A 634 4.49 -41.45 31.37
C TYR A 634 3.40 -42.52 31.31
N PRO A 635 2.13 -42.18 31.64
CA PRO A 635 1.02 -43.09 31.40
C PRO A 635 0.94 -43.48 29.91
N GLY A 636 1.21 -44.76 29.61
CA GLY A 636 1.13 -45.31 28.25
C GLY A 636 2.35 -45.11 27.35
N VAL A 637 3.37 -44.35 27.76
CA VAL A 637 4.61 -44.19 26.97
C VAL A 637 5.83 -43.97 27.86
N ALA A 638 6.95 -44.60 27.54
CA ALA A 638 8.24 -44.29 28.11
C ALA A 638 9.17 -43.71 27.04
N LEU A 639 10.01 -42.74 27.40
CA LEU A 639 11.03 -42.17 26.53
C LEU A 639 12.42 -42.56 27.04
N VAL A 640 13.28 -43.05 26.15
CA VAL A 640 14.69 -43.37 26.43
C VAL A 640 15.58 -42.45 25.62
N GLY A 641 16.46 -41.70 26.27
CA GLY A 641 17.26 -40.65 25.64
C GLY A 641 18.72 -41.05 25.43
N PHE A 642 19.32 -40.59 24.34
CA PHE A 642 20.70 -40.91 23.97
C PHE A 642 21.52 -39.63 23.78
N ASN A 643 22.32 -39.27 24.80
CA ASN A 643 22.97 -37.96 24.92
C ASN A 643 24.07 -37.62 23.89
N ARG A 644 24.51 -38.56 23.04
CA ARG A 644 25.80 -38.42 22.33
C ARG A 644 25.87 -39.08 20.95
N ASP A 645 24.89 -38.83 20.08
CA ASP A 645 24.90 -39.27 18.67
C ASP A 645 24.59 -40.77 18.45
N PRO A 646 23.47 -41.16 17.79
CA PRO A 646 22.46 -40.29 17.18
C PRO A 646 21.68 -39.49 18.22
N GLN A 647 21.45 -38.20 17.95
CA GLN A 647 20.67 -37.32 18.81
C GLN A 647 19.19 -37.62 18.63
N GLY A 648 18.56 -38.19 19.65
CA GLY A 648 17.15 -38.53 19.64
C GLY A 648 16.75 -39.40 20.81
N VAL A 649 15.47 -39.76 20.82
CA VAL A 649 14.87 -40.57 21.88
C VAL A 649 14.11 -41.74 21.27
N ILE A 650 14.04 -42.85 22.00
CA ILE A 650 13.14 -43.95 21.67
C ILE A 650 11.88 -43.78 22.50
N ALA A 651 10.74 -43.64 21.84
CA ALA A 651 9.44 -43.79 22.46
C ALA A 651 9.06 -45.26 22.51
N VAL A 652 8.64 -45.72 23.68
CA VAL A 652 8.22 -47.09 23.97
C VAL A 652 6.75 -47.05 24.37
N SER A 653 5.88 -47.73 23.62
CA SER A 653 4.47 -47.95 23.93
C SER A 653 4.29 -49.36 24.49
N PRO A 654 4.04 -49.55 25.80
CA PRO A 654 3.81 -50.86 26.39
C PRO A 654 2.52 -51.51 25.88
N SER A 655 1.47 -50.71 25.67
CA SER A 655 0.16 -51.21 25.22
C SER A 655 0.23 -51.85 23.84
N ASP A 656 1.07 -51.30 22.96
CA ASP A 656 1.21 -51.77 21.58
C ASP A 656 2.46 -52.62 21.38
N ASN A 657 3.20 -52.92 22.45
CA ASN A 657 4.51 -53.57 22.41
C ASN A 657 5.47 -52.94 21.37
N GLY A 658 5.41 -51.62 21.26
CA GLY A 658 5.99 -50.89 20.14
C GLY A 658 7.09 -49.93 20.57
N ILE A 659 8.09 -49.76 19.70
CA ILE A 659 9.15 -48.77 19.85
C ILE A 659 9.26 -47.91 18.59
N CYS A 660 9.56 -46.64 18.78
CA CYS A 660 9.71 -45.66 17.70
C CYS A 660 10.92 -44.77 17.98
N TRP A 661 11.78 -44.58 16.98
CA TRP A 661 12.84 -43.58 17.06
C TRP A 661 12.30 -42.20 16.72
N ILE A 662 12.61 -41.22 17.56
CA ILE A 662 12.28 -39.82 17.34
C ILE A 662 13.60 -39.03 17.32
N ASP A 663 13.84 -38.36 16.21
CA ASP A 663 14.99 -37.49 16.03
C ASP A 663 14.88 -36.24 16.92
N SER A 664 16.01 -35.74 17.40
CA SER A 664 16.13 -34.47 18.14
C SER A 664 15.40 -33.30 17.47
N THR A 665 15.36 -33.22 16.14
CA THR A 665 14.64 -32.15 15.41
C THR A 665 13.14 -32.12 15.68
N ASN A 666 12.59 -33.26 16.11
CA ASN A 666 11.19 -33.49 16.39
C ASN A 666 10.86 -33.41 17.89
N ILE A 667 11.85 -33.05 18.72
CA ILE A 667 11.70 -32.91 20.16
C ILE A 667 11.89 -31.44 20.51
N ARG A 668 11.00 -30.89 21.35
CA ARG A 668 11.08 -29.51 21.83
C ARG A 668 10.72 -29.46 23.30
N ALA A 669 11.67 -29.05 24.14
CA ALA A 669 11.39 -28.73 25.52
C ALA A 669 10.82 -27.30 25.65
N GLU A 670 9.59 -27.18 26.14
CA GLU A 670 8.94 -25.93 26.56
C GLU A 670 8.94 -25.82 28.09
N PHE A 671 8.48 -24.69 28.65
CA PHE A 671 8.61 -24.38 30.08
C PHE A 671 7.97 -25.44 31.01
N THR A 672 6.84 -26.04 30.62
CA THR A 672 6.15 -27.07 31.41
C THR A 672 5.90 -28.37 30.66
N LEU A 673 6.33 -28.47 29.39
CA LEU A 673 5.95 -29.55 28.50
C LEU A 673 7.12 -29.96 27.62
N LEU A 674 7.27 -31.25 27.40
CA LEU A 674 8.08 -31.82 26.35
C LEU A 674 7.16 -32.11 25.17
N LYS A 675 7.36 -31.39 24.07
CA LYS A 675 6.57 -31.53 22.86
C LYS A 675 7.34 -32.39 21.86
N VAL A 676 6.74 -33.52 21.50
CA VAL A 676 7.27 -34.44 20.50
C VAL A 676 6.40 -34.34 19.25
N VAL A 677 6.96 -33.92 18.12
CA VAL A 677 6.22 -33.60 16.90
C VAL A 677 6.52 -34.62 15.81
N SER A 678 5.50 -35.26 15.29
CA SER A 678 5.59 -36.09 14.09
C SER A 678 5.72 -35.22 12.85
N GLY A 679 6.50 -35.67 11.86
CA GLY A 679 6.59 -35.00 10.55
C GLY A 679 5.27 -34.88 9.79
N LYS A 680 4.21 -35.58 10.23
CA LYS A 680 2.83 -35.49 9.70
C LYS A 680 1.95 -34.45 10.39
N GLY A 681 2.46 -33.76 11.42
CA GLY A 681 1.76 -32.68 12.13
C GLY A 681 1.10 -33.09 13.45
N ASP A 682 1.06 -34.38 13.78
CA ASP A 682 0.62 -34.85 15.09
C ASP A 682 1.68 -34.50 16.15
N SER A 683 1.27 -34.11 17.35
CA SER A 683 2.21 -33.86 18.45
C SER A 683 1.74 -34.50 19.75
N ILE A 684 2.67 -35.13 20.47
CA ILE A 684 2.48 -35.63 21.82
C ILE A 684 3.06 -34.59 22.77
N GLU A 685 2.22 -34.12 23.70
CA GLU A 685 2.61 -33.16 24.73
C GLU A 685 2.73 -33.90 26.06
N LEU A 686 3.95 -34.00 26.58
CA LEU A 686 4.28 -34.74 27.78
C LEU A 686 4.61 -33.76 28.92
N PRO A 687 3.97 -33.86 30.09
CA PRO A 687 4.18 -32.90 31.18
C PRO A 687 5.59 -32.99 31.77
N LEU A 688 6.20 -31.84 32.04
CA LEU A 688 7.43 -31.70 32.83
C LEU A 688 7.08 -31.31 34.27
N ASP A 689 6.22 -32.11 34.89
CA ASP A 689 5.62 -31.91 36.22
C ASP A 689 6.52 -32.33 37.39
N ARG A 690 7.58 -33.11 37.13
CA ARG A 690 8.53 -33.60 38.13
C ARG A 690 9.95 -33.14 37.82
N SER A 691 10.74 -32.90 38.87
CA SER A 691 12.16 -32.54 38.75
C SER A 691 12.96 -33.55 37.92
N GLU A 692 12.67 -34.84 38.06
CA GLU A 692 13.27 -35.93 37.26
C GLU A 692 13.00 -35.74 35.76
N ARG A 693 11.74 -35.47 35.38
CA ARG A 693 11.34 -35.26 33.98
C ARG A 693 11.96 -33.99 33.39
N VAL A 694 12.01 -32.91 34.17
CA VAL A 694 12.67 -31.66 33.79
C VAL A 694 14.17 -31.91 33.58
N HIS A 695 14.83 -32.60 34.50
CA HIS A 695 16.26 -32.87 34.40
C HIS A 695 16.59 -33.77 33.21
N TRP A 696 15.80 -34.83 33.01
CA TRP A 696 15.93 -35.69 31.86
C TRP A 696 15.75 -34.93 30.55
N ALA A 697 14.70 -34.11 30.43
CA ALA A 697 14.46 -33.33 29.21
C ALA A 697 15.60 -32.35 28.94
N MET A 698 16.13 -31.68 29.96
CA MET A 698 17.31 -30.80 29.79
C MET A 698 18.57 -31.55 29.32
N THR A 699 18.63 -32.85 29.56
CA THR A 699 19.79 -33.68 29.20
C THR A 699 19.62 -34.29 27.81
N HIS A 700 18.41 -34.76 27.48
CA HIS A 700 18.14 -35.63 26.34
C HIS A 700 17.26 -35.02 25.22
N ALA A 701 16.65 -33.85 25.43
CA ALA A 701 15.66 -33.24 24.54
C ALA A 701 16.09 -31.89 23.94
#